data_AF-A0A1Y2CDJ1-F1
#
_entry.id   AF-A0A1Y2CDJ1-F1
#
_cell.length_a   1.000
_cell.length_b   1.000
_cell.length_c   1.000
_cell.angle_alpha   90.00
_cell.angle_beta   90.00
_cell.angle_gamma   90.00
#
_symmetry.space_group_name_H-M   'P 1'
#
loop_
_entity.id
_entity.type
_entity.pdbx_description
1 polymer ?
#
loop_
_entity_poly.entity_id
_entity_poly.type
_entity_poly.pdbx_seq_one_letter_code
_entity_poly.pdbx_strand_id
1 'polypeptide(L)'
;MSIKHIIIYAYFYLSSFSLFIFSQNITVESDDIPYEYIYHFDEIKYDSSTSECSIDNVYVCKDKICVCISGYINKPFIEFPDKNGSIHNYILVPYTDINNNFIYNDDNSTNNETIYVSTNCKTDLQCFSNKCIANECTYNVDSNISRCDYVYVKPSVFSKQKHHHHCGRMLGEKCTKHVDCSFEQLIFTSIRNALSVTDKGKYFILDNLPKEAYLFSTDDCTKTYICKSRKQTYWFFGHEIYDCYYRTETVDGSFGPSSREDPNQCSYKGYITIDGPCYYTSNCGDITIGKLDSYSARVYDIDNNYNRELTAYGWCSFAYKDDDANWMTKISNETRINQINIPGTHDSGTYVMDEIYEVFSAFFRMIWEKTQNLDIYEQLFKGIRYLDVGLETNEEKEIYLTHEKFDCYNKKTGEKYYLSDVFDEVIDFLHIYSNETVIIHMKNDNANIHNEDKDIYIYEEEKTTSNNPEKIKIPTNEQDMGNYEYYKRIADLSINNDKKKYDKLYKDYFYNGTDIFPSLGEVRGKIILFTRNDFIYKENDKKMQVGLKVSVPEMGDCDKEKWLDKPSVSVPNDGMIKIKKDADKHEICYPRTTNHTFSISSTLMSDYKILVQDDYNLLKKEKWAVINDLLNNDIPIATEIRNDTDYYLDIYGKDNKFTTKFYNDGDVLTINFMNMQAVWKIGRTIKGFAEYINNNLLSNVLNKSLHIHNKWMVMDFPSTEIIRKVRDSTD
;
A
#
# COMPACT_ATOMS: atom_id res chain seq x y z
N MET A 1 -52.58 -24.35 18.51
CA MET A 1 -51.30 -24.77 19.14
C MET A 1 -51.38 -24.39 20.62
N SER A 2 -51.35 -25.36 21.55
CA SER A 2 -51.61 -25.05 22.97
C SER A 2 -50.36 -24.50 23.68
N ILE A 3 -50.57 -23.64 24.68
CA ILE A 3 -49.54 -22.96 25.50
C ILE A 3 -48.48 -23.93 26.06
N LYS A 4 -48.84 -25.21 26.28
CA LYS A 4 -47.90 -26.27 26.69
C LYS A 4 -46.79 -26.55 25.66
N HIS A 5 -47.05 -26.38 24.37
CA HIS A 5 -46.03 -26.59 23.32
C HIS A 5 -45.05 -25.43 23.22
N ILE A 6 -45.46 -24.21 23.57
CA ILE A 6 -44.59 -23.03 23.58
C ILE A 6 -43.61 -23.09 24.76
N ILE A 7 -44.07 -23.56 25.93
CA ILE A 7 -43.22 -23.67 27.13
C ILE A 7 -42.16 -24.77 26.95
N ILE A 8 -42.49 -25.90 26.32
CA ILE A 8 -41.52 -26.97 26.05
C ILE A 8 -40.48 -26.53 25.02
N TYR A 9 -40.87 -25.78 23.98
CA TYR A 9 -39.92 -25.20 23.03
C TYR A 9 -39.03 -24.14 23.69
N ALA A 10 -39.57 -23.26 24.53
CA ALA A 10 -38.79 -22.26 25.26
C ALA A 10 -37.79 -22.92 26.24
N TYR A 11 -38.18 -24.01 26.90
CA TYR A 11 -37.28 -24.75 27.80
C TYR A 11 -36.19 -25.50 27.03
N PHE A 12 -36.49 -26.06 25.85
CA PHE A 12 -35.49 -26.65 24.97
C PHE A 12 -34.56 -25.61 24.33
N TYR A 13 -35.05 -24.39 24.09
CA TYR A 13 -34.25 -23.28 23.55
C TYR A 13 -33.37 -22.62 24.62
N LEU A 14 -33.83 -22.59 25.87
CA LEU A 14 -33.05 -22.09 27.02
C LEU A 14 -32.04 -23.12 27.53
N SER A 15 -32.34 -24.43 27.43
CA SER A 15 -31.40 -25.49 27.82
C SER A 15 -30.33 -25.78 26.78
N SER A 16 -30.60 -25.54 25.49
CA SER A 16 -29.60 -25.62 24.41
C SER A 16 -28.66 -24.42 24.34
N PHE A 17 -29.03 -23.28 24.96
CA PHE A 17 -28.14 -22.11 25.13
C PHE A 17 -27.20 -22.24 26.35
N SER A 18 -27.43 -23.23 27.21
CA SER A 18 -26.61 -23.47 28.42
C SER A 18 -25.53 -24.54 28.26
N LEU A 19 -25.19 -24.94 27.02
CA LEU A 19 -23.93 -25.64 26.77
C LEU A 19 -22.78 -24.62 26.78
N PHE A 20 -22.37 -24.27 28.01
CA PHE A 20 -21.08 -23.78 28.47
C PHE A 20 -20.18 -23.06 27.44
N ILE A 21 -20.39 -21.75 27.30
CA ILE A 21 -19.31 -20.80 27.01
C ILE A 21 -19.03 -20.11 28.35
N PHE A 22 -18.04 -20.59 29.10
CA PHE A 22 -17.45 -19.76 30.14
C PHE A 22 -16.67 -18.65 29.43
N SER A 23 -17.08 -17.40 29.64
CA SER A 23 -16.26 -16.25 29.27
C SER A 23 -15.57 -15.76 30.53
N GLN A 24 -14.24 -15.75 30.52
CA GLN A 24 -13.45 -15.27 31.64
C GLN A 24 -12.96 -13.85 31.32
N ASN A 25 -13.36 -12.88 32.13
CA ASN A 25 -12.89 -11.50 32.00
C ASN A 25 -11.66 -11.30 32.89
N ILE A 26 -10.51 -11.04 32.26
CA ILE A 26 -9.23 -10.83 32.91
C ILE A 26 -8.94 -9.33 32.93
N THR A 27 -8.62 -8.81 34.11
CA THR A 27 -8.26 -7.42 34.35
C THR A 27 -7.01 -7.37 35.22
N VAL A 28 -6.43 -6.19 35.41
CA VAL A 28 -5.28 -6.03 36.33
C VAL A 28 -5.60 -6.43 37.79
N GLU A 29 -6.88 -6.45 38.17
CA GLU A 29 -7.35 -6.84 39.51
C GLU A 29 -7.67 -8.35 39.63
N SER A 30 -7.51 -9.13 38.56
CA SER A 30 -7.79 -10.57 38.58
C SER A 30 -6.74 -11.30 39.44
N ASP A 31 -7.21 -12.20 40.31
CA ASP A 31 -6.33 -12.95 41.24
C ASP A 31 -5.37 -13.90 40.50
N ASP A 32 -5.82 -14.52 39.41
CA ASP A 32 -5.03 -15.42 38.55
C ASP A 32 -5.02 -14.89 37.10
N ILE A 33 -3.97 -14.15 36.74
CA ILE A 33 -3.74 -13.69 35.35
C ILE A 33 -2.81 -14.71 34.67
N PRO A 34 -3.22 -15.34 33.54
CA PRO A 34 -2.39 -16.30 32.81
C PRO A 34 -1.06 -15.72 32.34
N TYR A 35 -0.04 -16.57 32.28
CA TYR A 35 1.34 -16.22 31.92
C TYR A 35 1.42 -15.55 30.54
N GLU A 36 0.49 -15.79 29.62
CA GLU A 36 0.48 -15.14 28.31
C GLU A 36 0.17 -13.64 28.40
N TYR A 37 -0.46 -13.17 29.48
CA TYR A 37 -0.97 -11.81 29.61
C TYR A 37 -0.25 -10.97 30.67
N ILE A 38 0.57 -11.59 31.52
CA ILE A 38 1.35 -10.89 32.55
C ILE A 38 2.81 -11.34 32.56
N TYR A 39 3.71 -10.39 32.83
CA TYR A 39 5.07 -10.72 33.25
C TYR A 39 5.07 -10.96 34.75
N HIS A 40 5.17 -12.23 35.17
CA HIS A 40 5.25 -12.59 36.57
C HIS A 40 6.62 -12.28 37.15
N PHE A 41 6.65 -11.85 38.41
CA PHE A 41 7.86 -11.47 39.11
C PHE A 41 8.82 -12.64 39.33
N ASP A 42 8.31 -13.87 39.47
CA ASP A 42 9.15 -15.07 39.68
C ASP A 42 9.95 -15.50 38.44
N GLU A 43 9.56 -15.06 37.23
CA GLU A 43 10.33 -15.24 35.99
C GLU A 43 11.40 -14.14 35.80
N ILE A 44 11.36 -13.11 36.63
CA ILE A 44 12.23 -11.95 36.55
C ILE A 44 13.42 -12.17 37.49
N LYS A 45 14.64 -12.24 36.94
CA LYS A 45 15.86 -12.31 37.75
C LYS A 45 16.03 -11.02 38.57
N TYR A 46 15.78 -11.11 39.87
CA TYR A 46 16.15 -10.07 40.83
C TYR A 46 17.63 -10.21 41.18
N ASP A 47 18.46 -9.23 40.81
CA ASP A 47 19.47 -8.75 41.76
C ASP A 47 19.96 -7.33 41.43
N SER A 48 20.04 -6.56 42.52
CA SER A 48 20.71 -5.28 42.74
C SER A 48 22.22 -5.27 42.48
N SER A 49 22.77 -6.30 41.83
CA SER A 49 24.16 -6.35 41.38
C SER A 49 24.24 -6.91 39.96
N THR A 50 25.00 -6.22 39.13
CA THR A 50 25.28 -6.47 37.71
C THR A 50 25.70 -7.91 37.39
N SER A 51 24.76 -8.84 37.26
CA SER A 51 24.98 -10.18 36.68
C SER A 51 23.92 -10.50 35.61
N GLU A 52 24.24 -10.06 34.38
CA GLU A 52 23.82 -10.56 33.06
C GLU A 52 22.32 -10.85 32.83
N CYS A 53 21.54 -9.78 32.69
CA CYS A 53 20.45 -9.75 31.72
C CYS A 53 21.10 -9.81 30.32
N SER A 54 20.72 -10.79 29.49
CA SER A 54 21.28 -10.98 28.14
C SER A 54 21.21 -9.69 27.33
N ILE A 55 22.11 -9.51 26.35
CA ILE A 55 22.12 -8.36 25.43
C ILE A 55 20.75 -8.14 24.75
N ASP A 56 19.97 -9.21 24.59
CA ASP A 56 18.67 -9.19 23.92
C ASP A 56 17.47 -8.86 24.85
N ASN A 57 17.73 -8.55 26.13
CA ASN A 57 16.69 -8.33 27.14
C ASN A 57 16.61 -6.85 27.58
N VAL A 58 15.43 -6.42 28.02
CA VAL A 58 15.14 -5.02 28.38
C VAL A 58 15.01 -4.86 29.89
N TYR A 59 15.67 -3.86 30.47
CA TYR A 59 15.42 -3.47 31.85
C TYR A 59 14.28 -2.44 31.90
N VAL A 60 13.27 -2.74 32.72
CA VAL A 60 12.19 -1.80 33.04
C VAL A 60 12.28 -1.45 34.52
N CYS A 61 12.22 -0.18 34.84
CA CYS A 61 12.39 0.32 36.20
C CYS A 61 11.18 1.14 36.62
N LYS A 62 10.77 1.01 37.87
CA LYS A 62 9.79 1.86 38.54
C LYS A 62 10.28 2.11 39.96
N ASP A 63 10.25 3.35 40.40
CA ASP A 63 10.65 3.73 41.77
C ASP A 63 12.10 3.33 42.14
N LYS A 64 13.00 3.28 41.13
CA LYS A 64 14.40 2.82 41.22
C LYS A 64 14.58 1.31 41.47
N ILE A 65 13.50 0.54 41.48
CA ILE A 65 13.57 -0.91 41.38
C ILE A 65 13.51 -1.26 39.89
N CYS A 66 14.34 -2.19 39.42
CA CYS A 66 14.45 -2.56 38.02
C CYS A 66 14.28 -4.07 37.85
N VAL A 67 13.58 -4.45 36.80
CA VAL A 67 13.30 -5.84 36.41
C VAL A 67 13.80 -6.10 35.00
N CYS A 68 14.38 -7.27 34.76
CA CYS A 68 14.83 -7.70 33.42
C CYS A 68 13.70 -8.49 32.75
N ILE A 69 13.24 -8.02 31.60
CA ILE A 69 12.22 -8.67 30.76
C ILE A 69 12.92 -9.26 29.53
N SER A 70 12.68 -10.54 29.24
CA SER A 70 13.23 -11.20 28.05
C SER A 70 12.51 -10.78 26.78
N GLY A 71 13.24 -10.30 25.77
CA GLY A 71 12.68 -9.88 24.47
C GLY A 71 11.94 -8.53 24.48
N TYR A 72 10.98 -8.35 23.57
CA TYR A 72 10.17 -7.13 23.45
C TYR A 72 9.02 -7.10 24.46
N ILE A 73 8.60 -5.89 24.87
CA ILE A 73 7.49 -5.70 25.82
C ILE A 73 6.15 -5.92 25.07
N ASN A 74 5.57 -7.10 25.23
CA ASN A 74 4.40 -7.58 24.48
C ASN A 74 3.35 -8.25 25.37
N LYS A 75 3.27 -7.93 26.67
CA LYS A 75 2.16 -8.38 27.54
C LYS A 75 1.46 -7.18 28.15
N PRO A 76 0.12 -7.20 28.28
CA PRO A 76 -0.65 -6.06 28.76
C PRO A 76 -0.45 -5.75 30.26
N PHE A 77 -0.04 -6.73 31.07
CA PHE A 77 0.20 -6.55 32.50
C PHE A 77 1.64 -6.91 32.92
N ILE A 78 2.06 -6.37 34.06
CA ILE A 78 3.33 -6.70 34.71
C ILE A 78 3.17 -6.74 36.23
N GLU A 79 3.76 -7.74 36.87
CA GLU A 79 3.99 -7.76 38.31
C GLU A 79 5.25 -6.96 38.64
N PHE A 80 5.13 -6.02 39.56
CA PHE A 80 6.25 -5.17 39.96
C PHE A 80 6.25 -4.92 41.48
N PRO A 81 7.40 -5.08 42.16
CA PRO A 81 7.48 -4.87 43.60
C PRO A 81 7.51 -3.37 43.93
N ASP A 82 6.86 -3.00 45.03
CA ASP A 82 7.03 -1.70 45.65
C ASP A 82 8.32 -1.62 46.49
N LYS A 83 8.59 -0.44 47.07
CA LYS A 83 9.77 -0.19 47.92
C LYS A 83 9.86 -1.07 49.17
N ASN A 84 8.75 -1.68 49.59
CA ASN A 84 8.67 -2.58 50.74
C ASN A 84 8.72 -4.05 50.32
N GLY A 85 8.85 -4.35 49.02
CA GLY A 85 8.92 -5.70 48.46
C GLY A 85 7.55 -6.36 48.25
N SER A 86 6.44 -5.61 48.32
CA SER A 86 5.11 -6.16 48.02
C SER A 86 4.88 -6.09 46.52
N ILE A 87 4.45 -7.20 45.90
CA ILE A 87 4.25 -7.30 44.45
C ILE A 87 2.86 -6.75 44.10
N HIS A 88 2.80 -5.89 43.09
CA HIS A 88 1.56 -5.31 42.57
C HIS A 88 1.45 -5.55 41.07
N ASN A 89 0.22 -5.73 40.59
CA ASN A 89 -0.08 -5.83 39.16
C ASN A 89 -0.30 -4.43 38.58
N TYR A 90 0.36 -4.15 37.46
CA TYR A 90 0.20 -2.91 36.71
C TYR A 90 -0.21 -3.16 35.27
N ILE A 91 -1.02 -2.26 34.73
CA ILE A 91 -1.31 -2.16 33.29
C ILE A 91 -0.09 -1.51 32.63
N LEU A 92 0.51 -2.20 31.66
CA LEU A 92 1.74 -1.78 31.00
C LEU A 92 1.49 -1.00 29.71
N VAL A 93 0.27 -1.06 29.13
CA VAL A 93 -0.17 -0.19 28.03
C VAL A 93 -0.07 1.28 28.48
N PRO A 94 0.46 2.23 27.66
CA PRO A 94 0.77 2.13 26.23
C PRO A 94 2.21 1.71 25.89
N TYR A 95 2.98 1.18 26.86
CA TYR A 95 4.39 0.81 26.65
C TYR A 95 4.58 -0.56 25.99
N THR A 96 3.52 -1.11 25.42
CA THR A 96 3.46 -2.43 24.79
C THR A 96 2.95 -2.25 23.36
N ASP A 97 3.31 -3.15 22.46
CA ASP A 97 2.83 -3.11 21.06
C ASP A 97 1.37 -3.61 20.89
N ILE A 98 0.57 -3.54 21.97
CA ILE A 98 -0.75 -4.16 22.12
C ILE A 98 -1.78 -3.06 22.42
N ASN A 99 -2.85 -2.96 21.60
CA ASN A 99 -3.95 -2.00 21.75
C ASN A 99 -4.82 -2.22 23.02
N ASN A 100 -5.82 -1.36 23.26
CA ASN A 100 -6.73 -1.49 24.40
C ASN A 100 -7.86 -2.52 24.12
N ASN A 101 -7.99 -3.50 25.03
CA ASN A 101 -8.99 -4.59 25.08
C ASN A 101 -8.91 -5.62 23.92
N PHE A 102 -8.58 -6.88 24.24
CA PHE A 102 -8.53 -7.98 23.27
C PHE A 102 -9.35 -9.20 23.70
N ILE A 103 -9.81 -9.96 22.71
CA ILE A 103 -10.45 -11.27 22.85
C ILE A 103 -9.43 -12.32 22.41
N TYR A 104 -9.09 -13.25 23.30
CA TYR A 104 -8.23 -14.38 22.98
C TYR A 104 -9.05 -15.67 23.05
N ASN A 105 -8.99 -16.48 22.00
CA ASN A 105 -9.50 -17.85 22.02
C ASN A 105 -8.28 -18.75 22.17
N ASP A 106 -8.19 -19.49 23.28
CA ASP A 106 -7.10 -20.44 23.49
C ASP A 106 -7.39 -21.73 22.71
N ASP A 107 -6.60 -21.99 21.66
CA ASP A 107 -6.72 -23.19 20.81
C ASP A 107 -6.24 -24.48 21.52
N ASN A 108 -5.65 -24.40 22.73
CA ASN A 108 -5.10 -25.56 23.45
C ASN A 108 -5.94 -26.05 24.65
N SER A 109 -7.06 -25.39 24.95
CA SER A 109 -7.98 -25.82 25.99
C SER A 109 -9.07 -26.72 25.41
N THR A 110 -9.29 -27.90 25.99
CA THR A 110 -10.36 -28.83 25.59
C THR A 110 -11.79 -28.29 25.80
N ASN A 111 -11.93 -27.09 26.35
CA ASN A 111 -13.17 -26.34 26.47
C ASN A 111 -12.97 -24.97 25.79
N ASN A 112 -13.71 -24.68 24.71
CA ASN A 112 -13.73 -23.37 24.03
C ASN A 112 -14.11 -22.24 25.02
N GLU A 113 -13.14 -21.72 25.77
CA GLU A 113 -13.31 -20.59 26.68
C GLU A 113 -12.83 -19.32 25.98
N THR A 114 -13.73 -18.35 25.83
CA THR A 114 -13.41 -17.04 25.26
C THR A 114 -12.92 -16.15 26.40
N ILE A 115 -11.64 -15.76 26.35
CA ILE A 115 -11.01 -14.92 27.37
C ILE A 115 -11.03 -13.46 26.89
N TYR A 116 -11.60 -12.58 27.71
CA TYR A 116 -11.62 -11.13 27.46
C TYR A 116 -10.61 -10.46 28.36
N VAL A 117 -9.57 -9.86 27.79
CA VAL A 117 -8.55 -9.14 28.56
C VAL A 117 -8.82 -7.65 28.47
N SER A 118 -9.08 -7.02 29.61
CA SER A 118 -9.31 -5.57 29.69
C SER A 118 -8.16 -4.81 30.33
N THR A 119 -7.66 -3.81 29.61
CA THR A 119 -6.62 -2.87 30.07
C THR A 119 -7.21 -1.56 30.58
N ASN A 120 -8.52 -1.54 30.86
CA ASN A 120 -9.18 -0.35 31.35
C ASN A 120 -8.76 -0.06 32.80
N CYS A 121 -8.17 1.11 33.03
CA CYS A 121 -7.81 1.56 34.37
C CYS A 121 -8.98 2.25 35.06
N LYS A 122 -9.08 2.11 36.40
CA LYS A 122 -10.01 2.84 37.25
C LYS A 122 -9.31 3.94 38.04
N THR A 123 -8.03 3.73 38.37
CA THR A 123 -7.21 4.66 39.14
C THR A 123 -5.81 4.80 38.54
N ASP A 124 -5.16 5.92 38.80
CA ASP A 124 -3.77 6.15 38.39
C ASP A 124 -2.83 5.05 38.87
N LEU A 125 -3.06 4.51 40.07
CA LEU A 125 -2.22 3.48 40.70
C LEU A 125 -2.22 2.13 39.94
N GLN A 126 -3.22 1.89 39.08
CA GLN A 126 -3.27 0.67 38.26
C GLN A 126 -2.40 0.77 37.01
N CYS A 127 -2.04 1.98 36.59
CA CYS A 127 -1.20 2.20 35.42
C CYS A 127 0.26 2.17 35.80
N PHE A 128 1.09 1.50 35.00
CA PHE A 128 2.55 1.55 35.20
C PHE A 128 3.07 3.00 35.10
N SER A 129 2.43 3.84 34.27
CA SER A 129 2.67 5.28 34.14
C SER A 129 2.14 6.14 35.29
N ASN A 130 1.42 5.58 36.28
CA ASN A 130 0.70 6.35 37.29
C ASN A 130 -0.29 7.38 36.70
N LYS A 131 -0.90 7.10 35.55
CA LYS A 131 -1.82 8.04 34.89
C LYS A 131 -2.91 7.36 34.09
N CYS A 132 -4.15 7.51 34.56
CA CYS A 132 -5.36 6.98 33.97
C CYS A 132 -6.25 8.13 33.48
N ILE A 133 -6.55 8.20 32.19
CA ILE A 133 -7.46 9.18 31.60
C ILE A 133 -8.52 8.45 30.79
N ALA A 134 -9.80 8.74 31.06
CA ALA A 134 -10.93 8.16 30.34
C ALA A 134 -10.92 6.62 30.30
N ASN A 135 -10.53 6.00 31.42
CA ASN A 135 -10.32 4.55 31.60
C ASN A 135 -9.14 3.96 30.81
N GLU A 136 -8.23 4.77 30.27
CA GLU A 136 -7.04 4.29 29.58
C GLU A 136 -5.76 4.78 30.27
N CYS A 137 -4.80 3.87 30.42
CA CYS A 137 -3.46 4.23 30.86
C CYS A 137 -2.76 5.02 29.75
N THR A 138 -2.19 6.17 30.10
CA THR A 138 -1.55 7.07 29.13
C THR A 138 -0.13 7.40 29.53
N TYR A 139 0.65 7.92 28.58
CA TYR A 139 2.03 8.35 28.80
C TYR A 139 2.10 9.42 29.90
N ASN A 140 3.09 9.30 30.79
CA ASN A 140 3.25 10.22 31.91
C ASN A 140 4.72 10.60 32.08
N VAL A 141 5.08 11.74 31.50
CA VAL A 141 6.45 12.27 31.52
C VAL A 141 7.00 12.57 32.92
N ASP A 142 6.12 12.70 33.92
CA ASP A 142 6.46 12.94 35.33
C ASP A 142 6.49 11.65 36.16
N SER A 143 6.24 10.50 35.53
CA SER A 143 6.27 9.21 36.20
C SER A 143 7.69 8.77 36.53
N ASN A 144 7.82 8.01 37.60
CA ASN A 144 9.07 7.52 38.16
C ASN A 144 9.52 6.19 37.53
N ILE A 145 9.26 6.03 36.23
CA ILE A 145 9.60 4.85 35.45
C ILE A 145 10.70 5.14 34.45
N SER A 146 11.47 4.11 34.09
CA SER A 146 12.52 4.23 33.08
C SER A 146 12.77 2.89 32.41
N ARG A 147 13.32 2.94 31.21
CA ARG A 147 13.84 1.80 30.47
C ARG A 147 15.36 1.90 30.42
N CYS A 148 16.07 0.80 30.62
CA CYS A 148 17.53 0.77 30.42
C CYS A 148 17.93 -0.19 29.32
N ASP A 149 18.78 0.31 28.42
CA ASP A 149 19.33 -0.45 27.28
C ASP A 149 20.86 -0.46 27.34
N TYR A 150 21.47 -1.45 26.67
CA TYR A 150 22.92 -1.53 26.53
C TYR A 150 23.42 -0.58 25.44
N VAL A 151 24.36 0.30 25.80
CA VAL A 151 25.01 1.22 24.85
C VAL A 151 26.41 0.72 24.52
N TYR A 152 26.66 0.51 23.23
CA TYR A 152 27.96 0.11 22.70
C TYR A 152 28.84 1.34 22.43
N VAL A 153 30.00 1.41 23.10
CA VAL A 153 31.01 2.42 22.80
C VAL A 153 31.89 1.93 21.66
N LYS A 154 31.93 2.70 20.56
CA LYS A 154 32.71 2.39 19.37
C LYS A 154 34.20 2.19 19.74
N PRO A 155 34.83 1.06 19.41
CA PRO A 155 36.21 0.81 19.81
C PRO A 155 37.18 1.77 19.09
N SER A 156 38.15 2.31 19.83
CA SER A 156 39.29 3.05 19.26
C SER A 156 40.49 2.12 19.03
N VAL A 157 41.46 2.56 18.23
CA VAL A 157 42.69 1.81 17.89
C VAL A 157 43.46 1.31 19.13
N PHE A 158 43.21 1.88 20.31
CA PHE A 158 43.91 1.54 21.55
C PHE A 158 43.01 0.94 22.65
N SER A 159 41.73 0.64 22.40
CA SER A 159 40.81 0.12 23.43
C SER A 159 39.82 -0.94 22.92
N LYS A 160 39.70 -2.06 23.65
CA LYS A 160 38.64 -3.06 23.40
C LYS A 160 37.24 -2.47 23.60
N GLN A 161 36.25 -3.06 22.93
CA GLN A 161 34.84 -2.68 22.96
C GLN A 161 34.32 -2.67 24.41
N LYS A 162 33.75 -1.54 24.83
CA LYS A 162 33.11 -1.37 26.13
C LYS A 162 31.62 -1.14 25.92
N HIS A 163 30.80 -1.73 26.77
CA HIS A 163 29.37 -1.47 26.86
C HIS A 163 29.06 -0.92 28.25
N HIS A 164 28.03 -0.08 28.35
CA HIS A 164 27.48 0.36 29.62
C HIS A 164 25.97 0.46 29.53
N HIS A 165 25.27 0.41 30.66
CA HIS A 165 23.82 0.56 30.71
C HIS A 165 23.46 2.05 30.70
N HIS A 166 22.55 2.44 29.83
CA HIS A 166 21.96 3.77 29.83
C HIS A 166 20.46 3.65 30.11
N CYS A 167 19.98 4.35 31.13
CA CYS A 167 18.58 4.35 31.54
C CYS A 167 17.94 5.69 31.17
N GLY A 168 16.79 5.67 30.51
CA GLY A 168 16.03 6.84 30.12
C GLY A 168 14.53 6.59 30.12
N ARG A 169 13.78 7.47 29.46
CA ARG A 169 12.32 7.38 29.36
C ARG A 169 11.84 6.10 28.68
N MET A 170 10.61 5.69 28.98
CA MET A 170 9.98 4.52 28.37
C MET A 170 9.72 4.75 26.87
N LEU A 171 9.61 3.67 26.09
CA LEU A 171 9.27 3.76 24.66
C LEU A 171 7.93 4.47 24.47
N GLY A 172 7.84 5.36 23.48
CA GLY A 172 6.64 6.16 23.20
C GLY A 172 6.54 7.47 23.99
N GLU A 173 7.37 7.68 25.02
CA GLU A 173 7.49 8.97 25.69
C GLU A 173 8.41 9.94 24.93
N LYS A 174 8.08 11.23 24.90
CA LYS A 174 8.89 12.26 24.24
C LYS A 174 10.18 12.53 25.04
N CYS A 175 11.33 12.21 24.47
CA CYS A 175 12.64 12.68 24.96
C CYS A 175 12.93 14.07 24.39
N THR A 176 13.34 15.00 25.25
CA THR A 176 13.70 16.37 24.84
C THR A 176 15.21 16.58 24.72
N LYS A 177 16.00 15.73 25.37
CA LYS A 177 17.46 15.72 25.33
C LYS A 177 17.94 14.29 25.20
N HIS A 178 19.13 14.13 24.64
CA HIS A 178 19.77 12.82 24.43
C HIS A 178 19.93 12.03 25.75
N VAL A 179 20.25 12.71 26.85
CA VAL A 179 20.34 12.14 28.21
C VAL A 179 19.00 11.67 28.79
N ASP A 180 17.88 12.07 28.19
CA ASP A 180 16.54 11.68 28.66
C ASP A 180 16.11 10.31 28.08
N CYS A 181 16.85 9.77 27.10
CA CYS A 181 16.43 8.65 26.26
C CYS A 181 17.27 7.41 26.55
N SER A 182 16.65 6.22 26.59
CA SER A 182 17.36 4.99 26.99
C SER A 182 18.47 4.51 26.03
N PHE A 183 18.60 5.11 24.84
CA PHE A 183 19.62 4.78 23.84
C PHE A 183 20.56 5.97 23.55
N GLU A 184 21.88 5.80 23.70
CA GLU A 184 22.86 6.87 23.46
C GLU A 184 23.30 7.03 21.99
N GLN A 185 22.77 6.27 21.04
CA GLN A 185 23.13 6.43 19.64
C GLN A 185 21.93 6.08 18.77
N LEU A 186 21.55 6.99 17.85
CA LEU A 186 20.66 6.70 16.74
C LEU A 186 21.35 5.64 15.86
N ILE A 187 21.21 4.36 16.23
CA ILE A 187 21.68 3.24 15.43
C ILE A 187 20.63 3.00 14.35
N PHE A 188 21.10 3.19 13.12
CA PHE A 188 20.47 2.82 11.86
C PHE A 188 19.90 1.40 11.90
N THR A 189 18.62 1.27 12.23
CA THR A 189 17.71 0.26 11.69
C THR A 189 16.29 0.68 12.06
N SER A 190 15.43 0.76 11.04
CA SER A 190 14.01 1.11 11.10
C SER A 190 13.65 2.47 11.72
N ILE A 191 14.03 3.56 11.05
CA ILE A 191 13.13 4.73 11.00
C ILE A 191 12.27 4.56 9.75
N ARG A 192 11.14 3.86 9.89
CA ARG A 192 9.89 4.41 9.34
C ARG A 192 9.27 5.17 10.51
N ASN A 193 9.03 6.47 10.32
CA ASN A 193 8.31 7.38 11.23
C ASN A 193 9.14 8.24 12.23
N ALA A 194 10.21 8.90 11.80
CA ALA A 194 10.78 10.02 12.57
C ALA A 194 11.49 11.06 11.71
N LEU A 195 10.84 11.51 10.63
CA LEU A 195 11.23 12.72 9.89
C LEU A 195 9.97 13.37 9.31
N SER A 196 9.03 13.78 10.18
CA SER A 196 7.79 14.44 9.76
C SER A 196 7.87 15.93 10.03
N VAL A 197 7.47 16.71 9.04
CA VAL A 197 7.04 18.10 9.22
C VAL A 197 5.72 18.07 9.99
N THR A 198 5.56 18.93 11.00
CA THR A 198 4.28 19.03 11.70
C THR A 198 3.36 19.95 10.91
N ASP A 199 2.41 19.36 10.20
CA ASP A 199 1.36 20.09 9.50
C ASP A 199 0.36 20.72 10.48
N LYS A 200 0.09 22.01 10.30
CA LYS A 200 -0.92 22.78 11.06
C LYS A 200 -2.07 23.26 10.18
N GLY A 201 -2.22 22.71 8.98
CA GLY A 201 -3.28 22.97 8.00
C GLY A 201 -3.15 24.29 7.23
N LYS A 202 -2.33 25.25 7.71
CA LYS A 202 -2.08 26.54 7.03
C LYS A 202 -0.59 26.89 6.91
N TYR A 203 0.26 26.07 7.50
CA TYR A 203 1.71 26.20 7.51
C TYR A 203 2.29 24.95 8.17
N PHE A 204 3.57 24.75 7.95
CA PHE A 204 4.38 23.72 8.58
C PHE A 204 5.22 24.28 9.69
N ILE A 205 5.40 23.47 10.73
CA ILE A 205 6.48 23.65 11.69
C ILE A 205 7.60 22.67 11.32
N LEU A 206 8.77 23.21 11.03
CA LEU A 206 9.96 22.43 10.65
C LEU A 206 10.70 22.00 11.92
N ASP A 207 10.03 21.19 12.75
CA ASP A 207 10.47 20.79 14.09
C ASP A 207 11.77 19.96 14.13
N ASN A 208 12.27 19.53 12.97
CA ASN A 208 13.50 18.76 12.82
C ASN A 208 14.76 19.64 12.68
N LEU A 209 14.60 20.96 12.65
CA LEU A 209 15.70 21.90 12.51
C LEU A 209 16.29 22.30 13.87
N PRO A 210 17.62 22.47 13.98
CA PRO A 210 18.28 23.05 15.17
C PRO A 210 17.72 24.41 15.63
N LYS A 211 17.05 25.14 14.72
CA LYS A 211 16.38 26.41 14.98
C LYS A 211 14.97 26.33 14.44
N GLU A 212 14.01 26.92 15.17
CA GLU A 212 12.62 26.94 14.73
C GLU A 212 12.49 27.56 13.34
N ALA A 213 11.74 26.89 12.47
CA ALA A 213 11.35 27.46 11.19
C ALA A 213 9.92 27.07 10.83
N TYR A 214 9.28 27.94 10.06
CA TYR A 214 7.90 27.79 9.64
C TYR A 214 7.84 27.93 8.12
N LEU A 215 7.09 27.06 7.44
CA LEU A 215 6.94 27.09 5.98
C LEU A 215 5.47 27.27 5.60
N PHE A 216 5.15 28.20 4.71
CA PHE A 216 3.79 28.36 4.17
C PHE A 216 3.81 28.91 2.75
N SER A 217 2.73 28.72 2.01
CA SER A 217 2.53 29.31 0.68
C SER A 217 1.50 30.43 0.72
N THR A 218 1.52 31.33 -0.27
CA THR A 218 0.40 32.26 -0.50
C THR A 218 -0.85 31.50 -0.90
N ASP A 219 -2.01 32.12 -0.70
CA ASP A 219 -3.33 31.61 -1.08
C ASP A 219 -3.46 31.35 -2.59
N ASP A 220 -2.80 32.16 -3.41
CA ASP A 220 -2.70 31.94 -4.86
C ASP A 220 -1.61 30.93 -5.27
N CYS A 221 -0.92 30.31 -4.30
CA CYS A 221 0.18 29.37 -4.50
C CYS A 221 1.36 29.90 -5.35
N THR A 222 1.49 31.22 -5.51
CA THR A 222 2.56 31.82 -6.33
C THR A 222 3.89 31.92 -5.58
N LYS A 223 3.87 32.00 -4.25
CA LYS A 223 5.07 32.16 -3.42
C LYS A 223 5.05 31.25 -2.21
N THR A 224 6.20 30.67 -1.89
CA THR A 224 6.43 29.90 -0.67
C THR A 224 7.46 30.61 0.20
N TYR A 225 7.12 30.85 1.46
CA TYR A 225 7.98 31.51 2.43
C TYR A 225 8.48 30.54 3.48
N ILE A 226 9.73 30.75 3.91
CA ILE A 226 10.28 30.17 5.14
C ILE A 226 10.50 31.28 6.15
N CYS A 227 10.14 31.06 7.40
CA CYS A 227 10.17 32.09 8.45
C CYS A 227 10.80 31.57 9.73
N LYS A 228 11.34 32.46 10.55
CA LYS A 228 12.03 32.11 11.79
C LYS A 228 11.16 32.20 13.04
N SER A 229 10.08 32.98 13.00
CA SER A 229 9.37 33.36 14.21
C SER A 229 7.85 33.24 14.11
N ARG A 230 7.23 32.86 15.23
CA ARG A 230 5.78 32.81 15.40
C ARG A 230 5.36 33.52 16.69
N LYS A 231 4.24 34.26 16.65
CA LYS A 231 3.65 34.93 17.80
C LYS A 231 2.20 34.50 17.95
N GLN A 232 1.81 34.14 19.17
CA GLN A 232 0.41 33.92 19.51
C GLN A 232 -0.26 35.29 19.73
N THR A 233 -1.33 35.56 19.00
CA THR A 233 -2.11 36.78 19.18
C THR A 233 -3.13 36.60 20.31
N TYR A 234 -3.45 37.69 21.02
CA TYR A 234 -4.42 37.68 22.11
C TYR A 234 -5.82 37.52 21.51
N TRP A 235 -6.58 36.56 22.04
CA TRP A 235 -7.85 35.97 21.56
C TRP A 235 -7.74 34.84 20.54
N PHE A 236 -8.60 33.83 20.74
CA PHE A 236 -8.62 32.46 20.22
C PHE A 236 -8.64 32.25 18.68
N PHE A 237 -8.16 33.19 17.86
CA PHE A 237 -8.38 33.17 16.40
C PHE A 237 -7.11 33.09 15.51
N GLY A 238 -5.92 32.81 16.04
CA GLY A 238 -4.80 32.41 15.18
C GLY A 238 -3.38 32.65 15.72
N HIS A 239 -2.40 32.37 14.85
CA HIS A 239 -0.98 32.66 15.08
C HIS A 239 -0.44 33.52 13.94
N GLU A 240 0.36 34.51 14.27
CA GLU A 240 1.09 35.32 13.29
C GLU A 240 2.49 34.72 13.08
N ILE A 241 2.93 34.64 11.82
CA ILE A 241 4.29 34.24 11.44
C ILE A 241 5.01 35.47 10.88
N TYR A 242 6.25 35.69 11.28
CA TYR A 242 7.05 36.85 10.89
C TYR A 242 8.54 36.49 10.81
N ASP A 243 9.38 37.44 10.37
CA ASP A 243 10.78 37.19 10.02
C ASP A 243 10.86 36.12 8.92
N CYS A 244 10.19 36.43 7.81
CA CYS A 244 9.99 35.57 6.66
C CYS A 244 10.92 35.92 5.51
N TYR A 245 11.28 34.90 4.74
CA TYR A 245 12.15 35.01 3.59
C TYR A 245 11.43 34.44 2.38
N TYR A 246 11.47 35.21 1.29
CA TYR A 246 11.15 34.71 -0.05
C TYR A 246 12.44 34.68 -0.85
N ARG A 247 12.95 33.48 -1.11
CA ARG A 247 14.25 33.26 -1.77
C ARG A 247 15.39 34.00 -1.05
N THR A 248 15.80 35.16 -1.54
CA THR A 248 16.86 35.99 -0.93
C THR A 248 16.34 37.21 -0.18
N GLU A 249 15.05 37.53 -0.33
CA GLU A 249 14.45 38.76 0.17
C GLU A 249 13.86 38.55 1.56
N THR A 250 14.21 39.44 2.49
CA THR A 250 13.51 39.58 3.78
C THR A 250 12.18 40.27 3.54
N VAL A 251 11.12 39.70 4.12
CA VAL A 251 9.77 40.22 3.98
C VAL A 251 9.35 40.92 5.27
N ASP A 252 9.13 42.24 5.17
CA ASP A 252 8.68 43.06 6.28
C ASP A 252 7.18 42.83 6.53
N GLY A 253 6.82 42.37 7.74
CA GLY A 253 5.43 42.19 8.17
C GLY A 253 5.17 40.87 8.87
N SER A 254 3.90 40.64 9.24
CA SER A 254 3.40 39.41 9.86
C SER A 254 2.27 38.81 9.05
N PHE A 255 2.28 37.49 8.88
CA PHE A 255 1.29 36.74 8.11
C PHE A 255 0.25 36.11 9.04
N GLY A 256 -1.01 36.53 8.87
CA GLY A 256 -2.16 35.97 9.57
C GLY A 256 -2.63 34.64 8.96
N PRO A 257 -3.55 33.90 9.59
CA PRO A 257 -4.09 32.65 9.06
C PRO A 257 -4.75 32.74 7.69
N SER A 258 -5.35 33.88 7.33
CA SER A 258 -6.07 34.06 6.07
C SER A 258 -5.17 34.29 4.84
N SER A 259 -3.90 34.65 5.05
CA SER A 259 -2.95 34.96 3.97
C SER A 259 -1.96 33.83 3.70
N ARG A 260 -2.27 32.63 4.21
CA ARG A 260 -1.38 31.47 4.18
C ARG A 260 -2.17 30.26 3.73
N GLU A 261 -1.52 29.44 2.95
CA GLU A 261 -1.96 28.08 2.68
C GLU A 261 -0.88 27.08 3.06
N ASP A 262 -1.35 25.89 3.39
CA ASP A 262 -0.49 24.73 3.54
C ASP A 262 0.30 24.51 2.23
N PRO A 263 1.65 24.48 2.27
CA PRO A 263 2.47 24.26 1.08
C PRO A 263 2.16 22.97 0.31
N ASN A 264 1.57 21.96 0.95
CA ASN A 264 1.15 20.73 0.27
C ASN A 264 -0.06 20.94 -0.65
N GLN A 265 -0.85 21.99 -0.45
CA GLN A 265 -2.01 22.36 -1.28
C GLN A 265 -1.60 23.01 -2.62
N CYS A 266 -0.33 23.41 -2.74
CA CYS A 266 0.19 24.08 -3.94
C CYS A 266 0.84 23.12 -4.93
N SER A 267 0.88 23.53 -6.21
CA SER A 267 1.44 22.75 -7.31
C SER A 267 2.83 22.22 -6.97
N TYR A 268 2.94 20.90 -7.07
CA TYR A 268 4.11 20.13 -6.70
C TYR A 268 5.26 20.36 -7.68
N LYS A 269 6.46 20.66 -7.16
CA LYS A 269 7.64 21.04 -7.96
C LYS A 269 8.73 19.96 -8.05
N GLY A 270 8.52 18.79 -7.45
CA GLY A 270 9.45 17.64 -7.50
C GLY A 270 9.98 17.17 -6.14
N TYR A 271 10.87 16.18 -6.18
CA TYR A 271 11.74 15.79 -5.06
C TYR A 271 13.20 15.94 -5.47
N ILE A 272 14.05 16.31 -4.52
CA ILE A 272 15.50 16.36 -4.69
C ILE A 272 16.19 15.45 -3.68
N THR A 273 17.36 14.93 -4.04
CA THR A 273 18.28 14.40 -3.04
C THR A 273 19.13 15.55 -2.52
N ILE A 274 18.96 15.90 -1.25
CA ILE A 274 19.73 16.94 -0.58
C ILE A 274 21.20 16.51 -0.54
N ASP A 275 22.05 17.33 -1.13
CA ASP A 275 23.50 17.15 -1.16
C ASP A 275 24.17 18.39 -0.57
N GLY A 276 24.25 18.40 0.77
CA GLY A 276 24.86 19.49 1.52
C GLY A 276 23.94 20.16 2.55
N PRO A 277 24.37 21.29 3.12
CA PRO A 277 23.58 22.05 4.10
C PRO A 277 22.43 22.82 3.44
N CYS A 278 21.41 23.10 4.25
CA CYS A 278 20.25 23.90 3.87
C CYS A 278 20.19 25.21 4.65
N TYR A 279 19.48 26.19 4.11
CA TYR A 279 19.49 27.58 4.61
C TYR A 279 18.10 28.22 4.64
N TYR A 280 17.95 29.32 5.39
CA TYR A 280 16.72 30.12 5.37
C TYR A 280 16.55 30.92 4.06
N THR A 281 17.63 31.15 3.32
CA THR A 281 17.59 31.86 2.04
C THR A 281 18.32 31.08 0.94
N SER A 282 17.91 31.28 -0.31
CA SER A 282 18.51 30.60 -1.47
C SER A 282 19.96 31.02 -1.74
N ASN A 283 20.42 32.17 -1.26
CA ASN A 283 21.81 32.63 -1.36
C ASN A 283 22.71 32.19 -0.19
N CYS A 284 22.33 31.13 0.54
CA CYS A 284 23.11 30.56 1.64
C CYS A 284 23.24 31.50 2.86
N GLY A 285 22.12 32.07 3.33
CA GLY A 285 22.08 32.88 4.55
C GLY A 285 22.27 32.07 5.82
N ASP A 286 21.38 32.22 6.80
CA ASP A 286 21.47 31.42 8.02
C ASP A 286 21.22 29.93 7.72
N ILE A 287 22.08 29.07 8.26
CA ILE A 287 21.92 27.61 8.16
C ILE A 287 20.65 27.19 8.92
N THR A 288 19.76 26.48 8.24
CA THR A 288 18.62 25.80 8.87
C THR A 288 19.08 24.47 9.43
N ILE A 289 19.79 23.66 8.63
CA ILE A 289 20.38 22.38 9.04
C ILE A 289 21.73 22.14 8.36
N GLY A 290 22.63 21.49 9.10
CA GLY A 290 23.95 21.11 8.60
C GLY A 290 23.89 20.06 7.50
N LYS A 291 25.06 19.54 7.10
CA LYS A 291 25.15 18.50 6.06
C LYS A 291 24.34 17.28 6.47
N LEU A 292 23.39 16.90 5.62
CA LEU A 292 22.60 15.70 5.72
C LEU A 292 23.23 14.60 4.86
N ASP A 293 23.27 13.37 5.36
CA ASP A 293 23.70 12.19 4.60
C ASP A 293 22.61 11.77 3.59
N SER A 294 22.58 12.41 2.42
CA SER A 294 21.76 12.05 1.24
C SER A 294 20.28 11.71 1.54
N TYR A 295 19.44 12.72 1.66
CA TYR A 295 18.00 12.57 1.94
C TYR A 295 17.12 13.07 0.79
N SER A 296 16.10 12.30 0.42
CA SER A 296 15.07 12.78 -0.51
C SER A 296 14.13 13.74 0.18
N ALA A 297 13.87 14.90 -0.41
CA ALA A 297 13.02 15.93 0.15
C ALA A 297 12.16 16.59 -0.93
N ARG A 298 10.89 16.87 -0.58
CA ARG A 298 9.93 17.56 -1.46
C ARG A 298 10.39 18.98 -1.70
N VAL A 299 10.16 19.44 -2.93
CA VAL A 299 10.40 20.81 -3.38
C VAL A 299 9.11 21.62 -3.29
N TYR A 300 9.21 22.77 -2.61
CA TYR A 300 8.15 23.76 -2.46
C TYR A 300 8.41 25.05 -3.25
N ASP A 301 9.67 25.38 -3.53
CA ASP A 301 10.06 26.46 -4.45
C ASP A 301 11.45 26.22 -5.07
N ILE A 302 11.71 26.87 -6.21
CA ILE A 302 12.96 26.74 -6.97
C ILE A 302 13.55 28.13 -7.19
N ASP A 303 14.84 28.31 -6.86
CA ASP A 303 15.60 29.51 -7.19
C ASP A 303 16.78 29.16 -8.11
N ASN A 304 16.54 29.35 -9.41
CA ASN A 304 17.52 29.06 -10.46
C ASN A 304 18.77 29.94 -10.39
N ASN A 305 18.72 31.12 -9.77
CA ASN A 305 19.87 32.02 -9.72
C ASN A 305 20.97 31.48 -8.80
N TYR A 306 20.58 30.76 -7.74
CA TYR A 306 21.49 30.16 -6.77
C TYR A 306 21.51 28.64 -6.83
N ASN A 307 20.75 28.05 -7.75
CA ASN A 307 20.62 26.61 -7.96
C ASN A 307 20.28 25.87 -6.65
N ARG A 308 19.22 26.34 -5.98
CA ARG A 308 18.71 25.75 -4.74
C ARG A 308 17.22 25.55 -4.80
N GLU A 309 16.77 24.57 -4.04
CA GLU A 309 15.38 24.15 -3.97
C GLU A 309 14.93 24.26 -2.50
N LEU A 310 13.77 24.86 -2.27
CA LEU A 310 13.19 25.02 -0.95
C LEU A 310 12.49 23.73 -0.55
N THR A 311 12.91 23.15 0.56
CA THR A 311 12.38 21.89 1.09
C THR A 311 11.90 22.06 2.53
N ALA A 312 11.42 20.96 3.13
CA ALA A 312 11.13 20.85 4.55
C ALA A 312 12.36 21.10 5.46
N TYR A 313 13.56 21.19 4.87
CA TYR A 313 14.80 21.46 5.56
C TYR A 313 15.36 22.87 5.27
N GLY A 314 14.63 23.69 4.51
CA GLY A 314 15.11 24.98 3.99
C GLY A 314 15.60 24.90 2.55
N TRP A 315 16.28 25.95 2.09
CA TRP A 315 16.89 26.04 0.77
C TRP A 315 18.15 25.16 0.67
N CYS A 316 18.00 24.01 0.05
CA CYS A 316 19.03 22.98 -0.01
C CYS A 316 19.78 22.98 -1.35
N SER A 317 21.04 22.59 -1.30
CA SER A 317 21.76 22.12 -2.49
C SER A 317 21.35 20.68 -2.77
N PHE A 318 21.37 20.29 -4.04
CA PHE A 318 20.89 18.99 -4.46
C PHE A 318 21.83 18.34 -5.47
N ALA A 319 21.77 17.01 -5.47
CA ALA A 319 22.24 16.20 -6.57
C ALA A 319 21.00 15.60 -7.24
N TYR A 320 20.77 15.90 -8.52
CA TYR A 320 19.80 15.13 -9.31
C TYR A 320 20.37 13.73 -9.49
N LYS A 321 19.93 12.78 -8.66
CA LYS A 321 20.11 11.37 -8.94
C LYS A 321 18.80 10.81 -9.47
N ASP A 322 18.47 11.28 -10.66
CA ASP A 322 17.24 11.01 -11.41
C ASP A 322 17.20 9.60 -12.02
N ASP A 323 18.18 8.76 -11.68
CA ASP A 323 18.33 7.36 -12.15
C ASP A 323 17.04 6.54 -11.96
N ASP A 324 16.19 6.89 -11.00
CA ASP A 324 14.92 6.19 -10.78
C ASP A 324 13.80 6.61 -11.71
N ALA A 325 13.70 7.89 -12.02
CA ALA A 325 12.63 8.43 -12.86
C ALA A 325 12.96 8.33 -14.35
N ASN A 326 14.22 8.09 -14.73
CA ASN A 326 14.64 8.02 -16.14
C ASN A 326 15.35 6.71 -16.53
N TRP A 327 15.10 5.62 -15.78
CA TRP A 327 15.86 4.38 -15.89
C TRP A 327 15.77 3.72 -17.28
N MET A 328 14.66 3.87 -18.02
CA MET A 328 14.53 3.30 -19.35
C MET A 328 15.39 4.02 -20.39
N THR A 329 15.93 5.21 -20.09
CA THR A 329 16.89 5.93 -20.95
C THR A 329 18.14 5.08 -21.26
N LYS A 330 18.50 4.14 -20.38
CA LYS A 330 19.69 3.27 -20.54
C LYS A 330 19.43 2.06 -21.44
N ILE A 331 18.18 1.79 -21.80
CA ILE A 331 17.75 0.65 -22.62
C ILE A 331 17.75 1.06 -24.10
N SER A 332 18.07 0.15 -25.00
CA SER A 332 18.07 0.40 -26.45
C SER A 332 16.66 0.66 -26.98
N ASN A 333 16.55 1.45 -28.06
CA ASN A 333 15.26 1.74 -28.70
C ASN A 333 14.65 0.50 -29.38
N GLU A 334 15.49 -0.44 -29.76
CA GLU A 334 15.14 -1.68 -30.45
C GLU A 334 14.58 -2.75 -29.50
N THR A 335 14.87 -2.64 -28.20
CA THR A 335 14.34 -3.54 -27.16
C THR A 335 12.82 -3.46 -27.13
N ARG A 336 12.14 -4.62 -27.20
CA ARG A 336 10.67 -4.67 -27.12
C ARG A 336 10.21 -4.56 -25.67
N ILE A 337 9.05 -3.94 -25.41
CA ILE A 337 8.58 -3.72 -24.03
C ILE A 337 8.39 -5.01 -23.23
N ASN A 338 8.07 -6.12 -23.88
CA ASN A 338 7.92 -7.42 -23.21
C ASN A 338 9.26 -8.02 -22.79
N GLN A 339 10.38 -7.52 -23.34
CA GLN A 339 11.73 -7.95 -23.00
C GLN A 339 12.32 -7.15 -21.83
N ILE A 340 11.63 -6.11 -21.40
CA ILE A 340 12.01 -5.28 -20.26
C ILE A 340 11.32 -5.82 -19.02
N ASN A 341 12.06 -6.00 -17.93
CA ASN A 341 11.44 -6.31 -16.65
C ASN A 341 10.87 -5.02 -16.04
N ILE A 342 9.54 -4.95 -15.98
CA ILE A 342 8.84 -3.74 -15.58
C ILE A 342 8.29 -3.91 -14.16
N PRO A 343 8.70 -3.05 -13.21
CA PRO A 343 8.02 -2.94 -11.93
C PRO A 343 6.68 -2.21 -12.13
N GLY A 344 5.63 -2.80 -11.58
CA GLY A 344 4.27 -2.31 -11.62
C GLY A 344 3.61 -2.25 -10.26
N THR A 345 2.47 -1.58 -10.19
CA THR A 345 1.65 -1.43 -8.99
C THR A 345 0.26 -1.97 -9.23
N HIS A 346 -0.23 -2.74 -8.26
CA HIS A 346 -1.59 -3.27 -8.24
C HIS A 346 -2.55 -2.21 -7.65
N ASP A 347 -3.72 -2.04 -8.27
CA ASP A 347 -4.72 -1.03 -7.94
C ASP A 347 -4.10 0.35 -7.60
N SER A 348 -3.39 0.89 -8.59
CA SER A 348 -2.41 1.96 -8.43
C SER A 348 -2.98 3.25 -7.84
N GLY A 349 -4.28 3.49 -8.00
CA GLY A 349 -4.94 4.71 -7.53
C GLY A 349 -5.39 4.72 -6.06
N THR A 350 -5.23 3.63 -5.31
CA THR A 350 -5.80 3.49 -3.95
C THR A 350 -5.03 4.24 -2.85
N TYR A 351 -4.27 5.29 -3.17
CA TYR A 351 -3.35 5.94 -2.22
C TYR A 351 -4.05 6.81 -1.15
N VAL A 352 -5.27 7.28 -1.42
CA VAL A 352 -6.15 7.96 -0.47
C VAL A 352 -7.42 7.15 -0.31
N MET A 353 -7.59 6.57 0.88
CA MET A 353 -8.86 5.99 1.33
C MET A 353 -9.16 6.42 2.78
N ASP A 354 -8.67 7.59 3.19
CA ASP A 354 -8.63 8.00 4.60
C ASP A 354 -9.69 9.05 5.00
N GLU A 355 -10.41 9.67 4.07
CA GLU A 355 -11.36 10.73 4.42
C GLU A 355 -12.63 10.64 3.58
N ILE A 356 -13.68 10.03 4.15
CA ILE A 356 -15.10 10.43 4.03
C ILE A 356 -15.95 9.49 4.91
N TYR A 357 -16.57 10.10 5.91
CA TYR A 357 -17.71 9.70 6.77
C TYR A 357 -17.81 8.24 7.28
N GLU A 358 -17.78 8.15 8.61
CA GLU A 358 -17.90 6.98 9.52
C GLU A 358 -16.58 6.31 9.92
N VAL A 359 -16.18 6.56 11.17
CA VAL A 359 -14.96 6.03 11.83
C VAL A 359 -14.86 4.50 11.75
N PHE A 360 -16.00 3.81 11.65
CA PHE A 360 -16.05 2.35 11.51
C PHE A 360 -15.77 1.90 10.07
N SER A 361 -16.20 2.61 9.03
CA SER A 361 -15.97 2.23 7.62
C SER A 361 -14.53 2.55 7.18
N ALA A 362 -13.99 3.70 7.60
CA ALA A 362 -12.63 4.14 7.29
C ALA A 362 -11.55 3.18 7.79
N PHE A 363 -11.73 2.58 8.98
CA PHE A 363 -10.78 1.59 9.51
C PHE A 363 -10.75 0.29 8.70
N PHE A 364 -11.92 -0.20 8.23
CA PHE A 364 -11.96 -1.36 7.34
C PHE A 364 -11.37 -1.00 5.96
N ARG A 365 -11.73 0.14 5.36
CA ARG A 365 -11.16 0.60 4.08
C ARG A 365 -9.63 0.68 4.10
N MET A 366 -9.05 1.27 5.15
CA MET A 366 -7.60 1.40 5.30
C MET A 366 -6.86 0.04 5.38
N ILE A 367 -7.50 -0.99 5.94
CA ILE A 367 -6.86 -2.29 6.21
C ILE A 367 -6.99 -3.27 5.04
N TRP A 368 -8.12 -3.23 4.34
CA TRP A 368 -8.50 -4.25 3.36
C TRP A 368 -8.50 -3.77 1.90
N GLU A 369 -8.37 -2.47 1.64
CA GLU A 369 -8.54 -1.94 0.27
C GLU A 369 -7.39 -1.04 -0.21
N LYS A 370 -6.61 -0.44 0.70
CA LYS A 370 -5.44 0.35 0.34
C LYS A 370 -4.30 -0.56 -0.12
N THR A 371 -3.82 -0.37 -1.35
CA THR A 371 -2.69 -1.12 -1.94
C THR A 371 -1.46 -0.26 -2.17
N GLN A 372 -1.64 1.07 -2.25
CA GLN A 372 -0.55 2.04 -2.45
C GLN A 372 -0.55 3.15 -1.39
N ASN A 373 0.61 3.80 -1.19
CA ASN A 373 0.75 4.98 -0.31
C ASN A 373 1.13 6.26 -1.07
N LEU A 374 1.37 6.14 -2.37
CA LEU A 374 1.92 7.18 -3.23
C LEU A 374 0.93 7.46 -4.35
N ASP A 375 0.83 8.71 -4.78
CA ASP A 375 0.04 9.02 -5.97
C ASP A 375 0.70 8.46 -7.26
N ILE A 376 0.01 8.56 -8.40
CA ILE A 376 0.52 8.00 -9.67
C ILE A 376 1.85 8.64 -10.05
N TYR A 377 1.98 9.97 -9.96
CA TYR A 377 3.22 10.64 -10.29
C TYR A 377 4.40 10.18 -9.41
N GLU A 378 4.19 10.04 -8.10
CA GLU A 378 5.20 9.57 -7.14
C GLU A 378 5.62 8.12 -7.40
N GLN A 379 4.68 7.25 -7.80
CA GLN A 379 4.98 5.89 -8.23
C GLN A 379 5.90 5.89 -9.46
N LEU A 380 5.57 6.70 -10.48
CA LEU A 380 6.39 6.84 -11.70
C LEU A 380 7.77 7.38 -11.38
N PHE A 381 7.87 8.39 -10.51
CA PHE A 381 9.15 8.96 -10.08
C PHE A 381 10.05 7.94 -9.37
N LYS A 382 9.47 6.96 -8.67
CA LYS A 382 10.22 5.85 -8.04
C LYS A 382 10.62 4.73 -9.00
N GLY A 383 10.19 4.78 -10.26
CA GLY A 383 10.56 3.85 -11.32
C GLY A 383 9.46 2.87 -11.74
N ILE A 384 8.24 2.99 -11.21
CA ILE A 384 7.08 2.20 -11.68
C ILE A 384 6.75 2.59 -13.13
N ARG A 385 6.47 1.61 -14.00
CA ARG A 385 6.10 1.85 -15.40
C ARG A 385 4.87 1.05 -15.85
N TYR A 386 4.28 0.26 -14.97
CA TYR A 386 3.03 -0.45 -15.20
C TYR A 386 2.03 -0.10 -14.09
N LEU A 387 0.88 0.44 -14.48
CA LEU A 387 -0.18 0.89 -13.56
C LEU A 387 -1.42 0.03 -13.80
N ASP A 388 -1.82 -0.77 -12.82
CA ASP A 388 -3.11 -1.45 -12.82
C ASP A 388 -4.19 -0.50 -12.28
N VAL A 389 -5.28 -0.30 -13.03
CA VAL A 389 -6.30 0.71 -12.73
C VAL A 389 -7.72 0.14 -12.88
N GLY A 390 -8.44 0.06 -11.77
CA GLY A 390 -9.87 -0.24 -11.70
C GLY A 390 -10.73 0.99 -12.00
N LEU A 391 -11.74 0.83 -12.87
CA LEU A 391 -12.61 1.91 -13.33
C LEU A 391 -14.07 1.69 -12.96
N GLU A 392 -14.76 2.79 -12.70
CA GLU A 392 -16.19 2.88 -12.44
C GLU A 392 -16.80 4.09 -13.18
N THR A 393 -18.13 4.16 -13.21
CA THR A 393 -18.89 5.32 -13.71
C THR A 393 -19.98 5.70 -12.71
N ASN A 394 -20.49 6.92 -12.83
CA ASN A 394 -21.66 7.40 -12.09
C ASN A 394 -22.75 7.87 -13.06
N GLU A 395 -23.86 8.34 -12.50
CA GLU A 395 -25.00 8.92 -13.24
C GLU A 395 -24.59 10.16 -14.07
N GLU A 396 -23.54 10.87 -13.64
CA GLU A 396 -22.96 12.01 -14.35
C GLU A 396 -22.03 11.60 -15.51
N LYS A 397 -21.89 10.28 -15.75
CA LYS A 397 -21.06 9.70 -16.81
C LYS A 397 -19.58 10.07 -16.70
N GLU A 398 -19.13 10.31 -15.48
CA GLU A 398 -17.73 10.51 -15.15
C GLU A 398 -17.02 9.16 -15.03
N ILE A 399 -15.75 9.13 -15.41
CA ILE A 399 -14.92 7.91 -15.32
C ILE A 399 -13.87 8.14 -14.24
N TYR A 400 -13.95 7.37 -13.17
CA TYR A 400 -13.06 7.51 -12.01
C TYR A 400 -12.55 6.15 -11.54
N LEU A 401 -11.52 6.21 -10.72
CA LEU A 401 -10.86 5.05 -10.18
C LEU A 401 -11.65 4.47 -9.01
N THR A 402 -11.74 3.15 -8.97
CA THR A 402 -12.37 2.40 -7.89
C THR A 402 -11.51 1.19 -7.56
N HIS A 403 -11.70 0.64 -6.36
CA HIS A 403 -11.20 -0.68 -6.00
C HIS A 403 -12.36 -1.48 -5.41
N GLU A 404 -12.77 -2.53 -6.11
CA GLU A 404 -14.06 -3.20 -5.90
C GLU A 404 -15.20 -2.16 -5.86
N LYS A 405 -15.86 -1.98 -4.73
CA LYS A 405 -17.01 -1.07 -4.53
C LYS A 405 -16.64 0.29 -3.94
N PHE A 406 -15.35 0.64 -3.94
CA PHE A 406 -14.83 1.77 -3.19
C PHE A 406 -14.10 2.78 -4.06
N ASP A 407 -14.72 3.95 -4.18
CA ASP A 407 -14.16 5.11 -4.86
C ASP A 407 -12.76 5.48 -4.34
N CYS A 408 -11.83 5.66 -5.28
CA CYS A 408 -10.52 6.25 -4.99
C CYS A 408 -10.63 7.78 -5.02
N TYR A 409 -9.84 8.45 -4.18
CA TYR A 409 -9.83 9.91 -4.08
C TYR A 409 -8.45 10.48 -4.41
N ASN A 410 -8.43 11.66 -5.02
CA ASN A 410 -7.22 12.40 -5.28
C ASN A 410 -6.95 13.36 -4.11
N LYS A 411 -5.87 13.14 -3.36
CA LYS A 411 -5.51 13.99 -2.20
C LYS A 411 -5.33 15.45 -2.58
N LYS A 412 -4.87 15.70 -3.81
CA LYS A 412 -4.52 17.04 -4.30
C LYS A 412 -5.77 17.90 -4.53
N THR A 413 -6.86 17.28 -4.96
CA THR A 413 -8.12 17.97 -5.27
C THR A 413 -9.18 17.79 -4.19
N GLY A 414 -9.08 16.73 -3.38
CA GLY A 414 -10.13 16.33 -2.45
C GLY A 414 -11.35 15.70 -3.14
N GLU A 415 -11.28 15.47 -4.44
CA GLU A 415 -12.35 14.91 -5.27
C GLU A 415 -12.07 13.44 -5.60
N LYS A 416 -13.04 12.79 -6.26
CA LYS A 416 -12.83 11.45 -6.83
C LYS A 416 -11.59 11.45 -7.71
N TYR A 417 -10.83 10.36 -7.70
CA TYR A 417 -9.66 10.27 -8.54
C TYR A 417 -10.09 9.92 -9.97
N TYR A 418 -10.18 10.92 -10.83
CA TYR A 418 -10.69 10.73 -12.18
C TYR A 418 -9.64 10.08 -13.09
N LEU A 419 -10.10 9.32 -14.10
CA LEU A 419 -9.20 8.74 -15.10
C LEU A 419 -8.42 9.83 -15.87
N SER A 420 -9.02 11.01 -16.06
CA SER A 420 -8.34 12.17 -16.63
C SER A 420 -7.15 12.62 -15.79
N ASP A 421 -7.24 12.57 -14.47
CA ASP A 421 -6.16 12.98 -13.57
C ASP A 421 -4.96 12.03 -13.72
N VAL A 422 -5.23 10.71 -13.81
CA VAL A 422 -4.19 9.70 -14.04
C VAL A 422 -3.48 9.94 -15.36
N PHE A 423 -4.23 10.18 -16.45
CA PHE A 423 -3.63 10.52 -17.74
C PHE A 423 -2.82 11.81 -17.67
N ASP A 424 -3.33 12.83 -16.96
CA ASP A 424 -2.62 14.08 -16.79
C ASP A 424 -1.31 13.94 -16.04
N GLU A 425 -1.29 13.20 -14.92
CA GLU A 425 -0.09 12.94 -14.13
C GLU A 425 0.96 12.14 -14.93
N VAL A 426 0.52 11.16 -15.72
CA VAL A 426 1.41 10.37 -16.57
C VAL A 426 1.96 11.22 -17.72
N ILE A 427 1.14 12.07 -18.34
CA ILE A 427 1.59 12.99 -19.39
C ILE A 427 2.59 14.00 -18.83
N ASP A 428 2.37 14.54 -17.64
CA ASP A 428 3.29 15.47 -16.99
C ASP A 428 4.63 14.80 -16.70
N PHE A 429 4.61 13.54 -16.24
CA PHE A 429 5.79 12.72 -16.08
C PHE A 429 6.53 12.49 -17.39
N LEU A 430 5.84 12.05 -18.45
CA LEU A 430 6.42 11.78 -19.77
C LEU A 430 6.89 13.04 -20.50
N HIS A 431 6.34 14.21 -20.18
CA HIS A 431 6.82 15.48 -20.70
C HIS A 431 8.23 15.80 -20.19
N ILE A 432 8.48 15.54 -18.89
CA ILE A 432 9.79 15.72 -18.26
C ILE A 432 10.74 14.58 -18.66
N TYR A 433 10.24 13.34 -18.61
CA TYR A 433 11.00 12.11 -18.85
C TYR A 433 10.62 11.46 -20.18
N SER A 434 10.83 12.19 -21.27
CA SER A 434 10.39 11.78 -22.62
C SER A 434 11.02 10.51 -23.17
N ASN A 435 12.06 9.98 -22.52
CA ASN A 435 12.63 8.68 -22.85
C ASN A 435 11.90 7.50 -22.19
N GLU A 436 11.01 7.75 -21.24
CA GLU A 436 10.27 6.69 -20.56
C GLU A 436 8.98 6.34 -21.32
N THR A 437 8.34 5.25 -20.97
CA THR A 437 6.99 4.89 -21.42
C THR A 437 6.20 4.35 -20.25
N VAL A 438 4.88 4.55 -20.22
CA VAL A 438 4.04 4.08 -19.12
C VAL A 438 2.93 3.21 -19.68
N ILE A 439 2.75 2.03 -19.10
CA ILE A 439 1.65 1.12 -19.39
C ILE A 439 0.55 1.38 -18.37
N ILE A 440 -0.66 1.65 -18.84
CA ILE A 440 -1.86 1.72 -18.00
C ILE A 440 -2.75 0.56 -18.41
N HIS A 441 -2.98 -0.38 -17.48
CA HIS A 441 -3.84 -1.52 -17.70
C HIS A 441 -5.18 -1.32 -17.00
N MET A 442 -6.22 -1.07 -17.79
CA MET A 442 -7.56 -0.73 -17.32
C MET A 442 -8.45 -1.96 -17.18
N LYS A 443 -9.22 -2.01 -16.08
CA LYS A 443 -10.30 -2.98 -15.84
C LYS A 443 -11.59 -2.26 -15.47
N ASN A 444 -12.72 -2.82 -15.87
CA ASN A 444 -14.00 -2.44 -15.28
C ASN A 444 -14.11 -3.17 -13.96
N ASP A 445 -14.16 -2.45 -12.84
CA ASP A 445 -14.20 -3.10 -11.53
C ASP A 445 -15.64 -3.15 -11.01
N ASN A 446 -16.24 -1.99 -10.76
CA ASN A 446 -17.66 -1.85 -10.38
C ASN A 446 -18.44 -0.96 -11.35
N ALA A 447 -17.99 -0.86 -12.60
CA ALA A 447 -18.71 -0.12 -13.64
C ALA A 447 -20.06 -0.81 -13.95
N ASN A 448 -21.15 -0.18 -13.52
CA ASN A 448 -22.50 -0.64 -13.83
C ASN A 448 -22.89 -0.22 -15.25
N ILE A 449 -22.51 -1.06 -16.23
CA ILE A 449 -22.75 -0.82 -17.66
C ILE A 449 -23.62 -1.92 -18.27
N HIS A 450 -24.60 -1.55 -19.09
CA HIS A 450 -25.42 -2.53 -19.82
C HIS A 450 -24.85 -2.79 -21.22
N ASN A 451 -25.05 -4.01 -21.70
CA ASN A 451 -24.58 -4.42 -23.02
C ASN A 451 -25.62 -4.04 -24.10
N GLU A 452 -25.31 -3.01 -24.88
CA GLU A 452 -26.17 -2.46 -25.92
C GLU A 452 -26.41 -3.45 -27.09
N ASP A 453 -25.53 -4.45 -27.31
CA ASP A 453 -25.77 -5.50 -28.31
C ASP A 453 -26.75 -6.58 -27.80
N LYS A 454 -27.09 -6.60 -26.50
CA LYS A 454 -28.00 -7.57 -25.86
C LYS A 454 -29.33 -6.97 -25.41
N ASP A 455 -29.63 -5.74 -25.81
CA ASP A 455 -30.92 -5.11 -25.53
C ASP A 455 -32.07 -6.05 -25.95
N ILE A 456 -32.89 -6.43 -24.96
CA ILE A 456 -33.99 -7.37 -25.16
C ILE A 456 -35.18 -6.59 -25.71
N TYR A 457 -35.68 -7.01 -26.88
CA TYR A 457 -36.92 -6.50 -27.46
C TYR A 457 -38.06 -7.47 -27.20
N ILE A 458 -39.18 -6.98 -26.69
CA ILE A 458 -40.42 -7.75 -26.61
C ILE A 458 -41.25 -7.46 -27.86
N TYR A 459 -41.86 -8.50 -28.42
CA TYR A 459 -42.88 -8.37 -29.46
C TYR A 459 -44.24 -8.38 -28.76
N GLU A 460 -45.03 -7.32 -28.91
CA GLU A 460 -46.37 -7.25 -28.35
C GLU A 460 -47.33 -8.06 -29.25
N GLU A 461 -47.80 -9.23 -28.77
CA GLU A 461 -48.86 -9.98 -29.45
C GLU A 461 -50.24 -9.35 -29.16
N GLU A 462 -50.67 -8.54 -30.14
CA GLU A 462 -52.04 -8.18 -30.49
C GLU A 462 -52.88 -7.28 -29.56
N LYS A 463 -53.20 -6.09 -30.10
CA LYS A 463 -54.55 -5.82 -30.62
C LYS A 463 -54.52 -4.72 -31.68
N THR A 464 -55.14 -5.01 -32.83
CA THR A 464 -55.53 -4.13 -33.96
C THR A 464 -54.65 -4.17 -35.22
N THR A 465 -55.15 -4.93 -36.21
CA THR A 465 -55.11 -4.72 -37.67
C THR A 465 -54.13 -3.67 -38.23
N SER A 466 -52.82 -3.89 -38.08
CA SER A 466 -51.76 -3.17 -38.79
C SER A 466 -50.55 -4.08 -38.94
N ASN A 467 -50.05 -4.24 -40.17
CA ASN A 467 -48.99 -5.20 -40.54
C ASN A 467 -47.56 -4.75 -40.12
N ASN A 468 -47.34 -4.42 -38.86
CA ASN A 468 -45.98 -4.33 -38.31
C ASN A 468 -46.02 -4.39 -36.77
N PRO A 469 -45.56 -5.47 -36.11
CA PRO A 469 -45.43 -5.47 -34.66
C PRO A 469 -44.37 -4.44 -34.24
N GLU A 470 -44.76 -3.54 -33.35
CA GLU A 470 -43.87 -2.50 -32.81
C GLU A 470 -42.87 -3.17 -31.85
N LYS A 471 -41.57 -2.97 -32.09
CA LYS A 471 -40.53 -3.51 -31.19
C LYS A 471 -40.44 -2.63 -29.95
N ILE A 472 -40.84 -3.15 -28.81
CA ILE A 472 -40.70 -2.43 -27.54
C ILE A 472 -39.37 -2.86 -26.91
N LYS A 473 -38.40 -1.93 -26.82
CA LYS A 473 -37.17 -2.13 -26.04
C LYS A 473 -37.58 -2.24 -24.56
N ILE A 474 -37.19 -3.32 -23.88
CA ILE A 474 -37.36 -3.40 -22.42
C ILE A 474 -36.57 -2.23 -21.83
N PRO A 475 -37.18 -1.38 -20.97
CA PRO A 475 -36.45 -0.31 -20.33
C PRO A 475 -35.32 -0.90 -19.49
N THR A 476 -34.09 -0.73 -19.99
CA THR A 476 -32.89 -0.76 -19.16
C THR A 476 -33.02 0.38 -18.15
N ASN A 477 -32.53 0.18 -16.92
CA ASN A 477 -32.59 1.20 -15.88
C ASN A 477 -31.99 2.50 -16.46
N GLU A 478 -32.74 3.62 -16.48
CA GLU A 478 -32.32 4.86 -17.18
C GLU A 478 -31.00 5.44 -16.65
N GLN A 479 -30.54 4.95 -15.49
CA GLN A 479 -29.30 5.34 -14.82
C GLN A 479 -28.05 4.60 -15.33
N ASP A 480 -28.17 3.46 -16.01
CA ASP A 480 -27.00 2.64 -16.40
C ASP A 480 -26.44 3.08 -17.76
N MET A 481 -25.15 3.44 -17.80
CA MET A 481 -24.47 3.83 -19.04
C MET A 481 -24.34 2.62 -20.00
N GLY A 482 -24.60 2.84 -21.29
CA GLY A 482 -24.37 1.82 -22.31
C GLY A 482 -22.88 1.55 -22.49
N ASN A 483 -22.49 0.30 -22.73
CA ASN A 483 -21.08 -0.08 -22.85
C ASN A 483 -20.36 0.67 -23.98
N TYR A 484 -20.99 0.92 -25.14
CA TYR A 484 -20.36 1.69 -26.22
C TYR A 484 -20.18 3.15 -25.81
N GLU A 485 -21.13 3.73 -25.10
CA GLU A 485 -21.01 5.09 -24.57
C GLU A 485 -19.86 5.19 -23.55
N TYR A 486 -19.80 4.25 -22.61
CA TYR A 486 -18.77 4.19 -21.57
C TYR A 486 -17.35 4.11 -22.18
N TYR A 487 -17.13 3.17 -23.10
CA TYR A 487 -15.83 3.02 -23.76
C TYR A 487 -15.52 4.20 -24.70
N LYS A 488 -16.53 4.81 -25.32
CA LYS A 488 -16.32 6.04 -26.10
C LYS A 488 -15.83 7.17 -25.22
N ARG A 489 -16.37 7.31 -24.00
CA ARG A 489 -15.93 8.33 -23.05
C ARG A 489 -14.46 8.16 -22.67
N ILE A 490 -14.01 6.93 -22.46
CA ILE A 490 -12.60 6.61 -22.21
C ILE A 490 -11.74 6.98 -23.43
N ALA A 491 -12.21 6.67 -24.65
CA ALA A 491 -11.53 7.06 -25.90
C ALA A 491 -11.41 8.59 -26.03
N ASP A 492 -12.48 9.32 -25.71
CA ASP A 492 -12.55 10.79 -25.76
C ASP A 492 -11.69 11.47 -24.69
N LEU A 493 -11.38 10.79 -23.59
CA LEU A 493 -10.38 11.22 -22.62
C LEU A 493 -8.94 10.97 -23.10
N SER A 494 -8.74 10.03 -24.02
CA SER A 494 -7.43 9.52 -24.44
C SER A 494 -7.17 9.66 -25.95
N ILE A 495 -7.38 8.60 -26.72
CA ILE A 495 -6.99 8.45 -28.13
C ILE A 495 -7.77 9.33 -29.12
N ASN A 496 -8.93 9.85 -28.72
CA ASN A 496 -9.73 10.80 -29.51
C ASN A 496 -9.60 12.25 -29.01
N ASN A 497 -8.76 12.50 -28.00
CA ASN A 497 -8.69 13.79 -27.34
C ASN A 497 -7.83 14.78 -28.15
N ASP A 498 -8.50 15.69 -28.85
CA ASP A 498 -7.89 16.76 -29.67
C ASP A 498 -7.46 18.00 -28.88
N LYS A 499 -7.61 18.01 -27.55
CA LYS A 499 -7.10 19.11 -26.72
C LYS A 499 -5.57 19.13 -26.80
N LYS A 500 -4.98 20.31 -26.57
CA LYS A 500 -3.52 20.45 -26.46
C LYS A 500 -3.10 20.44 -25.00
N LYS A 501 -2.03 19.71 -24.71
CA LYS A 501 -1.30 19.80 -23.43
C LYS A 501 0.18 19.96 -23.74
N TYR A 502 0.77 21.03 -23.20
CA TYR A 502 2.05 21.57 -23.67
C TYR A 502 1.97 21.86 -25.19
N ASP A 503 2.89 21.31 -25.99
CA ASP A 503 2.97 21.55 -27.44
C ASP A 503 2.46 20.38 -28.30
N LYS A 504 1.77 19.40 -27.71
CA LYS A 504 1.25 18.19 -28.38
C LYS A 504 -0.26 18.05 -28.20
N LEU A 505 -0.93 17.37 -29.13
CA LEU A 505 -2.31 16.94 -28.90
C LEU A 505 -2.32 15.84 -27.84
N TYR A 506 -3.37 15.81 -27.03
CA TYR A 506 -3.50 14.86 -25.93
C TYR A 506 -3.42 13.41 -26.43
N LYS A 507 -4.13 13.11 -27.52
CA LYS A 507 -4.06 11.82 -28.21
C LYS A 507 -2.66 11.39 -28.67
N ASP A 508 -1.75 12.33 -28.93
CA ASP A 508 -0.39 12.02 -29.39
C ASP A 508 0.51 11.47 -28.26
N TYR A 509 0.09 11.61 -27.00
CA TYR A 509 0.72 10.93 -25.87
C TYR A 509 0.30 9.47 -25.74
N PHE A 510 -0.62 8.96 -26.55
CA PHE A 510 -1.05 7.56 -26.50
C PHE A 510 -0.50 6.77 -27.68
N TYR A 511 -0.05 5.55 -27.42
CA TYR A 511 0.37 4.62 -28.46
C TYR A 511 -0.86 4.14 -29.24
N ASN A 512 -0.80 4.26 -30.57
CA ASN A 512 -1.90 3.96 -31.50
C ASN A 512 -1.59 2.80 -32.46
N GLY A 513 -0.48 2.09 -32.24
CA GLY A 513 -0.13 0.93 -33.05
C GLY A 513 -0.89 -0.33 -32.61
N THR A 514 -0.82 -1.38 -33.43
CA THR A 514 -1.53 -2.65 -33.19
C THR A 514 -0.67 -3.73 -32.55
N ASP A 515 0.65 -3.51 -32.47
CA ASP A 515 1.57 -4.45 -31.83
C ASP A 515 1.40 -4.39 -30.31
N ILE A 516 1.17 -5.53 -29.67
CA ILE A 516 1.05 -5.63 -28.21
C ILE A 516 2.40 -5.46 -27.49
N PHE A 517 3.50 -5.71 -28.20
CA PHE A 517 4.86 -5.60 -27.67
C PHE A 517 5.70 -4.67 -28.56
N PRO A 518 5.36 -3.38 -28.69
CA PRO A 518 6.13 -2.45 -29.50
C PRO A 518 7.59 -2.35 -29.01
N SER A 519 8.46 -1.87 -29.89
CA SER A 519 9.81 -1.48 -29.49
C SER A 519 9.76 -0.27 -28.57
N LEU A 520 10.70 -0.16 -27.63
CA LEU A 520 10.76 0.95 -26.68
C LEU A 520 10.83 2.29 -27.42
N GLY A 521 11.57 2.35 -28.54
CA GLY A 521 11.66 3.53 -29.39
C GLY A 521 10.33 4.02 -29.96
N GLU A 522 9.37 3.13 -30.23
CA GLU A 522 8.03 3.50 -30.73
C GLU A 522 7.14 4.14 -29.66
N VAL A 523 7.42 3.84 -28.39
CA VAL A 523 6.56 4.18 -27.24
C VAL A 523 7.20 5.16 -26.25
N ARG A 524 8.46 5.57 -26.44
CA ARG A 524 9.06 6.65 -25.63
C ARG A 524 8.21 7.92 -25.69
N GLY A 525 7.96 8.50 -24.52
CA GLY A 525 7.11 9.67 -24.34
C GLY A 525 5.62 9.38 -24.58
N LYS A 526 5.22 8.10 -24.64
CA LYS A 526 3.83 7.68 -24.83
C LYS A 526 3.35 6.72 -23.74
N ILE A 527 2.03 6.72 -23.60
CA ILE A 527 1.22 5.83 -22.77
C ILE A 527 0.74 4.67 -23.62
N ILE A 528 0.94 3.45 -23.14
CA ILE A 528 0.37 2.24 -23.72
C ILE A 528 -0.89 1.90 -22.92
N LEU A 529 -2.06 1.98 -23.57
CA LEU A 529 -3.32 1.58 -22.95
C LEU A 529 -3.55 0.09 -23.18
N PHE A 530 -3.58 -0.67 -22.10
CA PHE A 530 -4.05 -2.04 -22.09
C PHE A 530 -5.43 -2.13 -21.46
N THR A 531 -6.25 -3.07 -21.94
CA THR A 531 -7.60 -3.33 -21.40
C THR A 531 -7.76 -4.80 -21.07
N ARG A 532 -8.29 -5.12 -19.88
CA ARG A 532 -8.54 -6.52 -19.49
C ARG A 532 -9.62 -7.18 -20.37
N ASN A 533 -10.61 -6.38 -20.82
CA ASN A 533 -11.73 -6.79 -21.67
C ASN A 533 -11.78 -6.00 -22.99
N ASP A 534 -12.71 -6.35 -23.87
CA ASP A 534 -12.97 -5.65 -25.13
C ASP A 534 -13.64 -4.29 -24.86
N PHE A 535 -12.84 -3.23 -24.75
CA PHE A 535 -13.30 -1.85 -24.62
C PHE A 535 -13.65 -1.31 -26.01
N ILE A 536 -14.80 -1.73 -26.52
CA ILE A 536 -15.23 -1.40 -27.88
C ILE A 536 -16.27 -0.30 -27.85
N TYR A 537 -16.09 0.75 -28.64
CA TYR A 537 -17.09 1.77 -28.91
C TYR A 537 -17.51 1.78 -30.40
N LYS A 538 -18.60 2.49 -30.74
CA LYS A 538 -19.05 2.67 -32.13
C LYS A 538 -18.81 4.10 -32.60
N GLU A 539 -18.22 4.24 -33.78
CA GLU A 539 -18.06 5.52 -34.46
C GLU A 539 -18.41 5.36 -35.93
N ASN A 540 -19.43 6.10 -36.41
CA ASN A 540 -19.99 5.95 -37.75
C ASN A 540 -20.28 4.47 -38.11
N ASP A 541 -20.94 3.76 -37.20
CA ASP A 541 -21.28 2.33 -37.27
C ASP A 541 -20.09 1.34 -37.33
N LYS A 542 -18.85 1.82 -37.15
CA LYS A 542 -17.66 0.96 -37.04
C LYS A 542 -17.31 0.70 -35.59
N LYS A 543 -16.99 -0.55 -35.27
CA LYS A 543 -16.46 -0.96 -33.95
C LYS A 543 -15.00 -0.51 -33.86
N MET A 544 -14.70 0.27 -32.84
CA MET A 544 -13.38 0.82 -32.52
C MET A 544 -12.95 0.28 -31.16
N GLN A 545 -11.69 -0.12 -31.01
CA GLN A 545 -11.13 -0.62 -29.74
C GLN A 545 -10.36 0.51 -29.04
N VAL A 546 -10.58 0.67 -27.74
CA VAL A 546 -9.72 1.49 -26.89
C VAL A 546 -8.50 0.66 -26.48
N GLY A 547 -7.31 1.18 -26.79
CA GLY A 547 -6.05 0.52 -26.44
C GLY A 547 -5.89 -0.88 -27.04
N LEU A 548 -5.11 -1.72 -26.37
CA LEU A 548 -4.79 -3.09 -26.76
C LEU A 548 -5.30 -4.07 -25.71
N LYS A 549 -5.96 -5.14 -26.14
CA LYS A 549 -6.51 -6.14 -25.22
C LYS A 549 -5.41 -7.03 -24.65
N VAL A 550 -5.30 -7.07 -23.33
CA VAL A 550 -4.46 -8.01 -22.59
C VAL A 550 -5.29 -8.57 -21.43
N SER A 551 -5.93 -9.71 -21.64
CA SER A 551 -6.82 -10.25 -20.61
C SER A 551 -6.06 -10.87 -19.44
N VAL A 552 -6.47 -10.54 -18.21
CA VAL A 552 -6.02 -11.19 -16.97
C VAL A 552 -7.07 -12.25 -16.61
N PRO A 553 -6.74 -13.56 -16.65
CA PRO A 553 -7.69 -14.62 -16.32
C PRO A 553 -8.18 -14.54 -14.86
N GLU A 554 -9.42 -14.95 -14.60
CA GLU A 554 -9.95 -15.01 -13.24
C GLU A 554 -9.32 -16.18 -12.48
N MET A 555 -8.45 -15.85 -11.53
CA MET A 555 -7.69 -16.80 -10.72
C MET A 555 -8.08 -16.74 -9.23
N GLY A 556 -9.15 -16.01 -8.91
CA GLY A 556 -9.70 -15.91 -7.55
C GLY A 556 -10.22 -17.24 -6.99
N ASP A 557 -10.51 -18.21 -7.83
CA ASP A 557 -10.91 -19.54 -7.37
C ASP A 557 -9.80 -20.23 -6.58
N CYS A 558 -8.53 -19.91 -6.79
CA CYS A 558 -7.45 -20.55 -6.05
C CYS A 558 -7.36 -20.03 -4.61
N ASP A 559 -7.65 -20.92 -3.66
CA ASP A 559 -7.51 -20.66 -2.22
C ASP A 559 -6.58 -21.69 -1.56
N LYS A 560 -6.35 -21.52 -0.26
CA LYS A 560 -5.46 -22.40 0.51
C LYS A 560 -5.93 -23.87 0.51
N GLU A 561 -7.23 -24.13 0.61
CA GLU A 561 -7.75 -25.49 0.65
C GLU A 561 -7.51 -26.18 -0.69
N LYS A 562 -7.76 -25.45 -1.78
CA LYS A 562 -7.54 -25.94 -3.14
C LYS A 562 -6.06 -26.17 -3.43
N TRP A 563 -5.19 -25.25 -3.03
CA TRP A 563 -3.74 -25.41 -3.16
C TRP A 563 -3.19 -26.58 -2.34
N LEU A 564 -3.72 -26.83 -1.15
CA LEU A 564 -3.26 -27.95 -0.30
C LEU A 564 -3.90 -29.29 -0.66
N ASP A 565 -4.91 -29.29 -1.53
CA ASP A 565 -5.53 -30.53 -1.99
C ASP A 565 -4.52 -31.35 -2.79
N LYS A 566 -4.65 -32.67 -2.72
CA LYS A 566 -3.78 -33.53 -3.52
C LYS A 566 -4.29 -33.51 -4.95
N PRO A 567 -3.41 -33.31 -5.94
CA PRO A 567 -3.81 -33.38 -7.33
C PRO A 567 -4.42 -34.75 -7.61
N SER A 568 -5.63 -34.76 -8.16
CA SER A 568 -6.34 -35.96 -8.60
C SER A 568 -5.65 -36.64 -9.78
N VAL A 569 -4.86 -35.88 -10.55
CA VAL A 569 -4.06 -36.38 -11.68
C VAL A 569 -2.63 -35.87 -11.60
N SER A 570 -1.65 -36.75 -11.75
CA SER A 570 -0.25 -36.34 -11.88
C SER A 570 -0.01 -35.71 -13.25
N VAL A 571 0.38 -34.43 -13.29
CA VAL A 571 0.84 -33.76 -14.52
C VAL A 571 2.24 -34.28 -14.87
N PRO A 572 2.46 -34.93 -16.03
CA PRO A 572 3.79 -35.33 -16.45
C PRO A 572 4.64 -34.10 -16.77
N ASN A 573 5.90 -34.09 -16.35
CA ASN A 573 6.82 -32.96 -16.52
C ASN A 573 6.88 -32.42 -17.96
N ASP A 574 7.02 -33.30 -18.95
CA ASP A 574 7.12 -32.95 -20.38
C ASP A 574 5.77 -33.11 -21.11
N GLY A 575 4.73 -33.57 -20.42
CA GLY A 575 3.43 -33.91 -20.98
C GLY A 575 2.39 -32.81 -20.83
N MET A 576 1.16 -33.16 -21.23
CA MET A 576 -0.04 -32.36 -21.03
C MET A 576 -1.17 -33.26 -20.56
N ILE A 577 -1.98 -32.75 -19.64
CA ILE A 577 -3.24 -33.38 -19.23
C ILE A 577 -4.40 -32.42 -19.46
N LYS A 578 -5.58 -32.98 -19.72
CA LYS A 578 -6.82 -32.23 -19.85
C LYS A 578 -7.74 -32.61 -18.71
N ILE A 579 -8.12 -31.63 -17.90
CA ILE A 579 -9.06 -31.82 -16.79
C ILE A 579 -10.26 -30.91 -16.96
N LYS A 580 -11.41 -31.31 -16.41
CA LYS A 580 -12.55 -30.40 -16.26
C LYS A 580 -12.21 -29.40 -15.14
N LYS A 581 -12.51 -28.11 -15.33
CA LYS A 581 -12.09 -27.02 -14.39
C LYS A 581 -12.53 -27.30 -12.94
N ASP A 582 -13.68 -27.93 -12.75
CA ASP A 582 -14.22 -28.24 -11.41
C ASP A 582 -13.75 -29.59 -10.84
N ALA A 583 -12.96 -30.37 -11.59
CA ALA A 583 -12.62 -31.74 -11.22
C ALA A 583 -11.40 -31.85 -10.30
N ASP A 584 -10.44 -30.93 -10.41
CA ASP A 584 -9.22 -30.95 -9.62
C ASP A 584 -8.89 -29.57 -9.07
N LYS A 585 -8.75 -29.47 -7.76
CA LYS A 585 -8.71 -28.19 -7.04
C LYS A 585 -7.32 -27.58 -7.02
N HIS A 586 -6.25 -28.37 -6.95
CA HIS A 586 -4.88 -27.84 -6.88
C HIS A 586 -4.48 -27.20 -8.22
N GLU A 587 -4.81 -27.86 -9.30
CA GLU A 587 -4.48 -27.54 -10.68
C GLU A 587 -5.07 -26.20 -11.15
N ILE A 588 -6.15 -25.74 -10.51
CA ILE A 588 -6.74 -24.46 -10.89
C ILE A 588 -5.85 -23.28 -10.52
N CYS A 589 -4.92 -23.48 -9.57
CA CYS A 589 -3.95 -22.51 -9.08
C CYS A 589 -2.72 -22.35 -9.96
N TYR A 590 -2.62 -23.07 -11.08
CA TYR A 590 -1.50 -22.91 -11.99
C TYR A 590 -1.62 -21.61 -12.80
N PRO A 591 -0.49 -20.91 -13.07
CA PRO A 591 -0.46 -19.74 -13.93
C PRO A 591 -1.14 -19.97 -15.28
N ARG A 592 -1.85 -18.95 -15.77
CA ARG A 592 -2.76 -19.04 -16.90
C ARG A 592 -2.20 -18.34 -18.13
N THR A 593 -2.19 -19.05 -19.25
CA THR A 593 -1.95 -18.40 -20.54
C THR A 593 -3.18 -17.65 -20.99
N THR A 594 -3.00 -16.48 -21.59
CA THR A 594 -4.08 -15.66 -22.11
C THR A 594 -3.86 -15.31 -23.58
N ASN A 595 -4.95 -15.13 -24.31
CA ASN A 595 -4.93 -14.69 -25.70
C ASN A 595 -5.24 -13.18 -25.77
N HIS A 596 -4.55 -12.49 -26.67
CA HIS A 596 -4.71 -11.06 -26.91
C HIS A 596 -5.68 -10.75 -28.08
N THR A 597 -6.10 -11.76 -28.85
CA THR A 597 -6.90 -11.56 -30.06
C THR A 597 -8.42 -11.59 -29.81
N PHE A 598 -9.13 -10.77 -30.58
CA PHE A 598 -10.60 -10.60 -30.59
C PHE A 598 -11.37 -11.83 -31.15
N SER A 599 -10.67 -12.84 -31.68
CA SER A 599 -11.28 -13.99 -32.37
C SER A 599 -11.32 -15.22 -31.48
N ILE A 600 -12.54 -15.63 -31.12
CA ILE A 600 -12.85 -16.90 -30.46
C ILE A 600 -12.67 -18.04 -31.49
N SER A 601 -11.43 -18.33 -31.90
CA SER A 601 -11.07 -19.51 -32.73
C SER A 601 -9.55 -19.68 -32.96
N SER A 602 -8.65 -19.17 -32.12
CA SER A 602 -7.23 -19.52 -32.30
C SER A 602 -6.92 -20.92 -31.76
N THR A 603 -6.80 -21.90 -32.66
CA THR A 603 -6.34 -23.26 -32.34
C THR A 603 -4.81 -23.40 -32.32
N LEU A 604 -4.06 -22.31 -32.56
CA LEU A 604 -2.60 -22.33 -32.65
C LEU A 604 -1.96 -21.89 -31.32
N MET A 605 -1.14 -22.76 -30.74
CA MET A 605 -0.38 -22.49 -29.52
C MET A 605 0.59 -21.28 -29.66
N SER A 606 0.91 -20.84 -30.88
CA SER A 606 1.73 -19.64 -31.12
C SER A 606 1.09 -18.34 -30.63
N ASP A 607 -0.24 -18.32 -30.51
CA ASP A 607 -1.01 -17.09 -30.28
C ASP A 607 -1.08 -16.72 -28.79
N TYR A 608 -0.76 -17.68 -27.92
CA TYR A 608 -0.53 -17.46 -26.50
C TYR A 608 0.88 -16.91 -26.27
N LYS A 609 0.93 -15.59 -26.09
CA LYS A 609 2.16 -14.85 -25.84
C LYS A 609 2.27 -14.33 -24.40
N ILE A 610 1.22 -14.45 -23.61
CA ILE A 610 1.17 -13.89 -22.26
C ILE A 610 0.81 -14.99 -21.26
N LEU A 611 1.60 -15.09 -20.20
CA LEU A 611 1.37 -15.92 -19.03
C LEU A 611 1.05 -15.01 -17.84
N VAL A 612 0.04 -15.36 -17.06
CA VAL A 612 -0.42 -14.56 -15.94
C VAL A 612 -0.49 -15.41 -14.67
N GLN A 613 -0.05 -14.84 -13.56
CA GLN A 613 -0.29 -15.38 -12.23
C GLN A 613 -0.99 -14.30 -11.42
N ASP A 614 -2.22 -14.56 -10.96
CA ASP A 614 -3.05 -13.62 -10.21
C ASP A 614 -3.89 -14.33 -9.12
N ASP A 615 -3.33 -15.37 -8.48
CA ASP A 615 -4.02 -16.07 -7.38
C ASP A 615 -4.02 -15.21 -6.12
N TYR A 616 -4.85 -14.18 -6.06
CA TYR A 616 -4.88 -13.21 -4.95
C TYR A 616 -5.53 -13.78 -3.66
N ASN A 617 -6.26 -14.89 -3.74
CA ASN A 617 -6.94 -15.53 -2.61
C ASN A 617 -6.07 -16.49 -1.77
N LEU A 618 -4.88 -16.82 -2.27
CA LEU A 618 -3.91 -17.64 -1.55
C LEU A 618 -3.48 -17.02 -0.21
N LEU A 619 -2.95 -17.85 0.69
CA LEU A 619 -2.26 -17.38 1.89
C LEU A 619 -0.79 -17.08 1.60
N LYS A 620 -0.13 -16.34 2.50
CA LYS A 620 1.17 -15.72 2.18
C LYS A 620 2.27 -16.73 1.83
N LYS A 621 2.22 -17.95 2.39
CA LYS A 621 3.21 -19.00 2.12
C LYS A 621 2.95 -19.64 0.76
N GLU A 622 1.69 -19.95 0.49
CA GLU A 622 1.22 -20.58 -0.74
C GLU A 622 1.35 -19.62 -1.94
N LYS A 623 0.97 -18.35 -1.78
CA LYS A 623 1.20 -17.30 -2.78
C LYS A 623 2.68 -17.16 -3.10
N TRP A 624 3.53 -17.14 -2.07
CA TRP A 624 4.97 -17.12 -2.28
C TRP A 624 5.49 -18.37 -2.98
N ALA A 625 4.94 -19.57 -2.68
CA ALA A 625 5.32 -20.79 -3.37
C ALA A 625 5.04 -20.70 -4.88
N VAL A 626 3.84 -20.27 -5.28
CA VAL A 626 3.50 -20.07 -6.70
C VAL A 626 4.42 -19.06 -7.36
N ILE A 627 4.64 -17.90 -6.72
CA ILE A 627 5.55 -16.85 -7.24
C ILE A 627 6.97 -17.40 -7.39
N ASN A 628 7.49 -18.07 -6.35
CA ASN A 628 8.83 -18.62 -6.35
C ASN A 628 8.99 -19.71 -7.41
N ASP A 629 8.04 -20.62 -7.55
CA ASP A 629 8.12 -21.71 -8.51
C ASP A 629 8.00 -21.18 -9.94
N LEU A 630 7.17 -20.15 -10.16
CA LEU A 630 7.12 -19.43 -11.43
C LEU A 630 8.43 -18.67 -11.74
N LEU A 631 9.11 -18.11 -10.74
CA LEU A 631 10.43 -17.48 -10.91
C LEU A 631 11.52 -18.51 -11.21
N ASN A 632 11.44 -19.71 -10.62
CA ASN A 632 12.39 -20.81 -10.83
C ASN A 632 12.03 -21.71 -12.01
N ASN A 633 10.99 -21.39 -12.78
CA ASN A 633 10.51 -22.19 -13.92
C ASN A 633 10.13 -23.63 -13.52
N ASP A 634 9.63 -23.83 -12.30
CA ASP A 634 9.39 -25.13 -11.67
C ASP A 634 7.90 -25.44 -11.47
N ILE A 635 7.01 -24.73 -12.17
CA ILE A 635 5.56 -24.87 -12.06
C ILE A 635 4.92 -25.20 -13.42
N PRO A 636 3.93 -26.11 -13.48
CA PRO A 636 3.07 -26.27 -14.65
C PRO A 636 2.33 -24.97 -15.00
N ILE A 637 1.89 -24.85 -16.24
CA ILE A 637 0.99 -23.77 -16.66
C ILE A 637 -0.29 -24.35 -17.24
N ALA A 638 -1.35 -23.56 -17.21
CA ALA A 638 -2.65 -23.99 -17.69
C ALA A 638 -3.24 -23.04 -18.72
N THR A 639 -3.98 -23.60 -19.68
CA THR A 639 -4.76 -22.86 -20.66
C THR A 639 -6.24 -23.18 -20.46
N GLU A 640 -7.06 -22.16 -20.31
CA GLU A 640 -8.51 -22.34 -20.25
C GLU A 640 -9.07 -22.58 -21.65
N ILE A 641 -9.84 -23.65 -21.80
CA ILE A 641 -10.53 -24.01 -23.04
C ILE A 641 -12.02 -24.08 -22.75
N ARG A 642 -12.77 -23.26 -23.49
CA ARG A 642 -14.23 -23.22 -23.39
C ARG A 642 -14.86 -23.99 -24.55
N ASN A 643 -15.66 -25.00 -24.22
CA ASN A 643 -16.59 -25.63 -25.14
C ASN A 643 -18.03 -25.22 -24.77
N ASP A 644 -18.99 -25.37 -25.70
CA ASP A 644 -20.35 -24.82 -25.62
C ASP A 644 -21.09 -25.01 -24.26
N THR A 645 -20.74 -26.02 -23.46
CA THR A 645 -21.33 -26.28 -22.14
C THR A 645 -20.34 -26.63 -21.03
N ASP A 646 -19.04 -26.79 -21.31
CA ASP A 646 -18.05 -27.30 -20.35
C ASP A 646 -16.75 -26.48 -20.38
N TYR A 647 -16.15 -26.27 -19.20
CA TYR A 647 -14.85 -25.62 -19.03
C TYR A 647 -13.77 -26.67 -18.75
N TYR A 648 -12.72 -26.65 -19.57
CA TYR A 648 -11.57 -27.52 -19.42
C TYR A 648 -10.30 -26.71 -19.21
N LEU A 649 -9.35 -27.33 -18.51
CA LEU A 649 -7.99 -26.85 -18.36
C LEU A 649 -7.06 -27.83 -19.05
N ASP A 650 -6.35 -27.35 -20.07
CA ASP A 650 -5.20 -28.06 -20.62
C ASP A 650 -3.98 -27.62 -19.80
N ILE A 651 -3.38 -28.55 -19.07
CA ILE A 651 -2.29 -28.30 -18.14
C ILE A 651 -1.01 -28.91 -18.70
N TYR A 652 -0.01 -28.07 -18.86
CA TYR A 652 1.28 -28.41 -19.44
C TYR A 652 2.31 -28.50 -18.33
N GLY A 653 3.01 -29.63 -18.24
CA GLY A 653 4.05 -29.82 -17.25
C GLY A 653 5.17 -28.79 -17.36
N LYS A 654 5.94 -28.62 -16.28
CA LYS A 654 7.00 -27.61 -16.17
C LYS A 654 8.09 -27.71 -17.26
N ASP A 655 8.40 -28.92 -17.72
CA ASP A 655 9.42 -29.20 -18.75
C ASP A 655 8.80 -29.27 -20.17
N ASN A 656 7.48 -29.09 -20.31
CA ASN A 656 6.81 -29.12 -21.59
C ASN A 656 7.29 -27.96 -22.49
N LYS A 657 7.39 -28.20 -23.80
CA LYS A 657 7.83 -27.18 -24.78
C LYS A 657 6.99 -25.90 -24.74
N PHE A 658 5.68 -26.02 -24.46
CA PHE A 658 4.79 -24.88 -24.36
C PHE A 658 5.05 -24.05 -23.09
N THR A 659 5.24 -24.72 -21.95
CA THR A 659 5.60 -24.09 -20.68
C THR A 659 6.95 -23.40 -20.78
N THR A 660 7.96 -24.12 -21.27
CA THR A 660 9.33 -23.63 -21.39
C THR A 660 9.51 -22.52 -22.43
N LYS A 661 8.55 -22.30 -23.33
CA LYS A 661 8.52 -21.12 -24.21
C LYS A 661 8.53 -19.82 -23.38
N PHE A 662 7.74 -19.76 -22.30
CA PHE A 662 7.67 -18.59 -21.41
C PHE A 662 8.97 -18.33 -20.64
N TYR A 663 9.93 -19.25 -20.72
CA TYR A 663 11.23 -19.16 -20.07
C TYR A 663 12.40 -19.01 -21.04
N ASN A 664 12.20 -19.15 -22.35
CA ASN A 664 13.31 -19.19 -23.31
C ASN A 664 13.08 -18.32 -24.55
N ASP A 665 11.82 -17.93 -24.82
CA ASP A 665 11.45 -17.13 -25.99
C ASP A 665 11.48 -15.63 -25.65
N GLY A 666 11.91 -14.80 -26.61
CA GLY A 666 11.93 -13.34 -26.49
C GLY A 666 10.61 -12.66 -26.89
N ASP A 667 9.65 -13.39 -27.47
CA ASP A 667 8.36 -12.89 -27.97
C ASP A 667 7.17 -13.26 -27.05
N VAL A 668 7.45 -13.48 -25.77
CA VAL A 668 6.47 -13.79 -24.72
C VAL A 668 6.61 -12.83 -23.54
N LEU A 669 5.59 -12.79 -22.69
CA LEU A 669 5.55 -11.98 -21.48
C LEU A 669 4.95 -12.80 -20.34
N THR A 670 5.52 -12.66 -19.14
CA THR A 670 4.87 -13.09 -17.90
C THR A 670 4.45 -11.87 -17.08
N ILE A 671 3.17 -11.76 -16.73
CA ILE A 671 2.65 -10.75 -15.79
C ILE A 671 2.40 -11.46 -14.46
N ASN A 672 3.15 -11.09 -13.43
CA ASN A 672 3.12 -11.73 -12.13
C ASN A 672 2.59 -10.76 -11.07
N PHE A 673 1.36 -10.99 -10.64
CA PHE A 673 0.66 -10.21 -9.64
C PHE A 673 1.04 -10.71 -8.25
N MET A 674 1.73 -9.87 -7.49
CA MET A 674 2.26 -10.17 -6.15
C MET A 674 1.25 -9.86 -5.04
N ASN A 675 0.16 -9.16 -5.37
CA ASN A 675 -0.90 -8.74 -4.47
C ASN A 675 -1.66 -9.93 -3.87
N MET A 676 -2.30 -9.64 -2.74
CA MET A 676 -3.07 -10.61 -1.97
C MET A 676 -4.32 -9.95 -1.40
N GLN A 677 -5.45 -10.63 -1.51
CA GLN A 677 -6.68 -10.21 -0.88
C GLN A 677 -6.65 -10.54 0.63
N ALA A 678 -7.03 -9.56 1.44
CA ALA A 678 -6.96 -9.68 2.88
C ALA A 678 -8.31 -10.10 3.52
N VAL A 679 -9.42 -10.09 2.78
CA VAL A 679 -10.80 -10.28 3.28
C VAL A 679 -10.94 -11.47 4.24
N TRP A 680 -11.62 -11.22 5.38
CA TRP A 680 -11.95 -12.16 6.47
C TRP A 680 -10.82 -12.62 7.41
N LYS A 681 -9.61 -12.04 7.34
CA LYS A 681 -8.46 -12.49 8.17
C LYS A 681 -8.11 -11.51 9.29
N ILE A 682 -8.95 -11.43 10.34
CA ILE A 682 -8.81 -10.50 11.49
C ILE A 682 -7.33 -10.39 11.95
N GLY A 683 -6.81 -9.16 12.02
CA GLY A 683 -5.43 -8.87 12.45
C GLY A 683 -4.36 -8.89 11.33
N ARG A 684 -4.75 -9.02 10.06
CA ARG A 684 -3.82 -8.99 8.92
C ARG A 684 -4.19 -7.85 7.95
N THR A 685 -3.19 -7.09 7.52
CA THR A 685 -3.36 -5.97 6.57
C THR A 685 -2.78 -6.35 5.20
N ILE A 686 -3.30 -5.79 4.10
CA ILE A 686 -2.69 -5.93 2.77
C ILE A 686 -1.21 -5.55 2.83
N LYS A 687 -0.90 -4.44 3.51
CA LYS A 687 0.48 -3.98 3.72
C LYS A 687 1.38 -5.03 4.36
N GLY A 688 0.91 -5.75 5.38
CA GLY A 688 1.70 -6.81 6.03
C GLY A 688 1.96 -8.01 5.12
N PHE A 689 1.01 -8.36 4.24
CA PHE A 689 1.22 -9.38 3.23
C PHE A 689 2.18 -8.92 2.14
N ALA A 690 2.00 -7.69 1.64
CA ALA A 690 2.88 -7.06 0.68
C ALA A 690 4.33 -6.99 1.20
N GLU A 691 4.54 -6.58 2.45
CA GLU A 691 5.88 -6.57 3.06
C GLU A 691 6.51 -7.97 3.09
N TYR A 692 5.74 -9.01 3.41
CA TYR A 692 6.23 -10.39 3.36
C TYR A 692 6.61 -10.82 1.94
N ILE A 693 5.74 -10.61 0.95
CA ILE A 693 6.01 -11.01 -0.44
C ILE A 693 7.18 -10.19 -1.02
N ASN A 694 7.18 -8.88 -0.84
CA ASN A 694 8.23 -7.99 -1.34
C ASN A 694 9.60 -8.30 -0.70
N ASN A 695 9.66 -8.63 0.60
CA ASN A 695 10.91 -9.03 1.26
C ASN A 695 11.42 -10.40 0.79
N ASN A 696 10.51 -11.35 0.54
CA ASN A 696 10.90 -12.65 -0.03
C ASN A 696 11.35 -12.52 -1.48
N LEU A 697 10.67 -11.70 -2.28
CA LEU A 697 11.07 -11.37 -3.64
C LEU A 697 12.46 -10.74 -3.63
N LEU A 698 12.66 -9.72 -2.79
CA LEU A 698 13.95 -9.06 -2.62
C LEU A 698 15.02 -10.10 -2.24
N SER A 699 14.85 -10.88 -1.18
CA SER A 699 15.86 -11.86 -0.75
C SER A 699 16.14 -12.98 -1.77
N ASN A 700 15.14 -13.47 -2.51
CA ASN A 700 15.31 -14.54 -3.50
C ASN A 700 15.85 -14.06 -4.85
N VAL A 701 15.40 -12.89 -5.32
CA VAL A 701 15.91 -12.25 -6.55
C VAL A 701 17.33 -11.71 -6.31
N LEU A 702 17.66 -11.26 -5.10
CA LEU A 702 18.99 -10.73 -4.76
C LEU A 702 20.10 -11.79 -4.66
N ASN A 703 19.82 -12.99 -4.17
CA ASN A 703 20.89 -13.91 -3.74
C ASN A 703 21.22 -15.04 -4.73
N LYS A 704 20.41 -15.27 -5.75
CA LYS A 704 20.53 -16.46 -6.60
C LYS A 704 20.93 -16.21 -8.06
N SER A 705 21.24 -14.97 -8.44
CA SER A 705 21.49 -14.60 -9.85
C SER A 705 20.44 -15.22 -10.79
N LEU A 706 19.17 -15.17 -10.40
CA LEU A 706 18.10 -15.63 -11.26
C LEU A 706 18.04 -14.67 -12.44
N HIS A 707 18.35 -15.18 -13.64
CA HIS A 707 18.01 -14.48 -14.88
C HIS A 707 16.50 -14.48 -14.99
N ILE A 708 15.91 -13.32 -14.72
CA ILE A 708 14.50 -13.08 -14.89
C ILE A 708 14.40 -12.34 -16.21
N HIS A 709 13.80 -12.93 -17.22
CA HIS A 709 13.54 -12.27 -18.50
C HIS A 709 12.05 -12.21 -18.74
N ASN A 710 11.62 -11.14 -19.40
CA ASN A 710 10.26 -10.92 -19.83
C ASN A 710 9.21 -10.99 -18.71
N LYS A 711 9.49 -10.39 -17.55
CA LYS A 711 8.55 -10.39 -16.41
C LYS A 711 8.15 -8.99 -15.98
N TRP A 712 6.84 -8.77 -15.93
CA TRP A 712 6.27 -7.60 -15.28
C TRP A 712 5.78 -8.00 -13.89
N MET A 713 6.28 -7.31 -12.87
CA MET A 713 6.01 -7.62 -11.47
C MET A 713 5.09 -6.56 -10.88
N VAL A 714 3.83 -6.92 -10.63
CA VAL A 714 2.80 -6.00 -10.18
C VAL A 714 2.64 -6.14 -8.66
N MET A 715 2.97 -5.09 -7.90
CA MET A 715 3.15 -5.17 -6.45
C MET A 715 2.22 -4.24 -5.67
N ASP A 716 1.84 -4.66 -4.46
CA ASP A 716 1.31 -3.76 -3.42
C ASP A 716 2.48 -3.15 -2.64
N PHE A 717 2.38 -1.87 -2.29
CA PHE A 717 3.36 -1.13 -1.47
C PHE A 717 4.85 -1.41 -1.76
N PRO A 718 5.31 -1.39 -3.03
CA PRO A 718 6.69 -1.71 -3.34
C PRO A 718 7.65 -0.67 -2.73
N SER A 719 8.74 -1.14 -2.12
CA SER A 719 9.83 -0.26 -1.67
C SER A 719 10.67 0.20 -2.86
N THR A 720 11.36 1.33 -2.74
CA THR A 720 12.29 1.79 -3.79
C THR A 720 13.38 0.76 -4.08
N GLU A 721 13.79 -0.03 -3.09
CA GLU A 721 14.81 -1.07 -3.28
C GLU A 721 14.34 -2.21 -4.18
N ILE A 722 13.13 -2.74 -3.96
CA ILE A 722 12.61 -3.82 -4.81
C ILE A 722 12.33 -3.32 -6.24
N ILE A 723 11.82 -2.09 -6.39
CA ILE A 723 11.59 -1.47 -7.71
C ILE A 723 12.91 -1.42 -8.52
N ARG A 724 13.99 -0.94 -7.90
CA ARG A 724 15.33 -0.91 -8.50
C ARG A 724 15.79 -2.31 -8.90
N LYS A 725 15.58 -3.31 -8.04
CA LYS A 725 16.01 -4.67 -8.34
C LYS A 725 15.24 -5.34 -9.45
N VAL A 726 13.95 -5.10 -9.56
CA VAL A 726 13.16 -5.59 -10.69
C VAL A 726 13.64 -4.96 -12.00
N ARG A 727 13.77 -3.63 -12.07
CA ARG A 727 14.16 -2.98 -13.33
C ARG A 727 15.61 -3.29 -13.74
N ASP A 728 16.53 -3.37 -12.77
CA ASP A 728 17.96 -3.61 -13.01
C ASP A 728 18.23 -5.10 -13.31
N SER A 729 17.20 -5.96 -13.26
CA SER A 729 17.29 -7.37 -13.67
C SER A 729 17.05 -7.58 -15.16
N THR A 730 16.76 -6.52 -15.92
CA THR A 730 16.68 -6.59 -17.39
C THR A 730 18.08 -6.82 -17.95
N ASP A 731 18.23 -7.84 -18.79
CA ASP A 731 19.52 -8.22 -19.41
C ASP A 731 20.07 -7.18 -20.40
#